data_AF-A0A090J4X0-F1
#
_entry.id   AF-A0A090J4X0-F1
#
_cell.length_a   1.000
_cell.length_b   1.000
_cell.length_c   1.000
_cell.angle_alpha   90.00
_cell.angle_beta   90.00
_cell.angle_gamma   90.00
#
_symmetry.space_group_name_H-M   'P 1'
#
loop_
_entity.id
_entity.type
_entity.pdbx_description
1 polymer ?
#
loop_
_entity_poly.entity_id
_entity_poly.type
_entity_poly.pdbx_seq_one_letter_code
_entity_poly.pdbx_strand_id
1 'polypeptide(L)'
;MVRVKNRFLIIFAMIFALLVNYCIPLAQIASAADVNAISAQEEPVEEQVVTTNQIQGETDNSPYKDQLEKDVEGVVTYEVDNNNVYMQSTTPHNNANTSEDRYTYNYEGNSQVLDHILTTKDIADDAQVEILHLNASYMEEHGRVSDHDPVLAQLNFDEEPAADEDFSLTIMHTNDTHARVTQFPYLATAVNQIRADHPNNLLLHAGDVFSGTLFFNVHLGLADLYFLNELKYDAMTFGNHEFDKDSQTLANFVNEAKFPFVSANIDFTNDPILGKYAFNEPGQPGDGGNIYPAIIKEINGEQVGIFGLTTEDTPNIASPSKNIVFENAVEEAENTVSLLEEKGIDKIIALSHLGYDEDKQLAEAVDGIDVIVGGHSHTVLPEGEVIEKDEPTVIVQTGEYLNNLGKLDVTFDENGVIKDQSAELLSLTADSNGVRQFAADPAFQEKVDEFNTPIEELLQEVVGNTTVPLDGERANVRTKETNLGNLITDGMVWKMQQFFPETTIALQNGGGIRASIDQGEITMGEVRTVLPFDNALVAIKLTGKEIWEALEHSVSAYPSQSGGFLHVSGLKFKFDPDKPAGEKVWSVKVKTTEGNFKPIELDQMYTVATNSFTAQGGDGFDSLRQAYLDGRMINIDIPDYEVFNDYLVAHNPVSPSVEGRIVAAKEPSGENKVNPTINNGVATVDDATFKNAIEAAVVANSALEINLNGKENIKIQLTADQVAQLTENGVPLVLANGSVSIRIPSSVLEAGGELVVIISKLADTKGAVSPVYELIIQLGGKSVTQFSEPVTLTFTVDKNKVTKPDKLNVYYYNEHTKAWVKLPGATYQDGKVTVTTNHFTKFTVFENDAEIIASDSSDNNGNGGSNPPGGKNPDNTNSGTKNTVTDHSNTGNNPINTTNKLPDTSTNYRNILLAGILFILFATIGVFYKRFKKGTKSTH
;
A
#
# COMPACT_ATOMS: atom_id res chain seq x y z
N MET A 1 -67.11 21.61 -6.47
CA MET A 1 -67.51 21.68 -5.05
C MET A 1 -66.23 21.95 -4.26
N VAL A 2 -66.02 23.02 -3.46
CA VAL A 2 -66.86 23.89 -2.59
C VAL A 2 -66.91 23.42 -1.13
N ARG A 3 -66.24 24.18 -0.23
CA ARG A 3 -66.23 24.13 1.27
C ARG A 3 -65.55 22.87 1.87
N VAL A 4 -64.87 22.87 3.03
CA VAL A 4 -64.59 23.83 4.15
C VAL A 4 -63.06 23.83 4.46
N LYS A 5 -62.55 24.45 5.53
CA LYS A 5 -61.99 25.83 5.60
C LYS A 5 -61.45 26.12 7.02
N ASN A 6 -60.26 26.74 7.15
CA ASN A 6 -59.56 27.18 8.40
C ASN A 6 -58.99 26.04 9.28
N ARG A 7 -57.90 26.21 10.07
CA ARG A 7 -56.96 27.33 10.37
C ARG A 7 -55.52 26.87 10.07
N PHE A 8 -54.48 27.63 9.71
CA PHE A 8 -54.12 29.07 9.79
C PHE A 8 -53.70 29.59 11.19
N LEU A 9 -52.41 29.40 11.56
CA LEU A 9 -51.44 30.38 12.13
C LEU A 9 -50.26 29.60 12.77
N ILE A 10 -49.01 30.12 12.65
CA ILE A 10 -47.75 29.50 13.15
C ILE A 10 -47.44 28.17 12.39
N ILE A 11 -46.26 27.87 11.82
CA ILE A 11 -44.89 28.43 11.87
C ILE A 11 -44.46 28.79 10.44
N PHE A 12 -44.09 30.06 10.15
CA PHE A 12 -43.42 30.44 8.88
C PHE A 12 -42.77 31.85 8.95
N ALA A 13 -42.11 32.16 10.07
CA ALA A 13 -41.54 33.50 10.35
C ALA A 13 -40.27 33.43 11.21
N MET A 14 -39.35 32.54 10.82
CA MET A 14 -38.00 32.29 11.36
C MET A 14 -37.31 31.40 10.31
N ILE A 15 -36.11 31.68 9.77
CA ILE A 15 -35.18 32.79 9.96
C ILE A 15 -34.73 33.24 8.56
N PHE A 16 -35.15 34.43 8.08
CA PHE A 16 -34.62 35.01 6.83
C PHE A 16 -34.83 36.54 6.73
N ALA A 17 -34.37 37.29 7.75
CA ALA A 17 -34.14 38.74 7.67
C ALA A 17 -33.50 39.23 8.99
N LEU A 18 -32.18 39.41 9.01
CA LEU A 18 -31.49 40.43 9.83
C LEU A 18 -29.98 40.46 9.50
N LEU A 19 -29.64 41.33 8.56
CA LEU A 19 -28.30 41.86 8.34
C LEU A 19 -28.47 43.36 8.03
N VAL A 20 -27.48 44.18 8.38
CA VAL A 20 -27.36 45.62 8.05
C VAL A 20 -28.15 46.63 8.93
N ASN A 21 -27.38 47.35 9.77
CA ASN A 21 -27.50 48.77 10.21
C ASN A 21 -28.29 49.26 11.46
N TYR A 22 -27.49 49.57 12.51
CA TYR A 22 -27.35 50.86 13.25
C TYR A 22 -28.38 51.41 14.29
N CYS A 23 -27.80 51.94 15.39
CA CYS A 23 -28.27 52.90 16.42
C CYS A 23 -29.46 52.52 17.36
N ILE A 24 -29.30 52.37 18.69
CA ILE A 24 -28.97 53.39 19.75
C ILE A 24 -30.04 54.52 19.81
N PRO A 25 -30.60 54.97 20.98
CA PRO A 25 -30.22 54.77 22.40
C PRO A 25 -31.35 54.52 23.46
N LEU A 26 -30.96 54.30 24.76
CA LEU A 26 -31.66 54.65 26.04
C LEU A 26 -33.06 54.02 26.37
N ALA A 27 -33.55 53.85 27.62
CA ALA A 27 -32.98 53.87 28.99
C ALA A 27 -34.01 53.44 30.06
N GLN A 28 -33.53 52.93 31.23
CA GLN A 28 -34.06 53.15 32.62
C GLN A 28 -35.52 52.72 32.98
N ILE A 29 -35.97 52.41 34.21
CA ILE A 29 -35.35 52.28 35.57
C ILE A 29 -36.26 51.43 36.51
N ALA A 30 -35.75 51.09 37.72
CA ALA A 30 -36.46 50.73 38.97
C ALA A 30 -37.02 49.29 39.20
N SER A 31 -37.17 48.78 40.44
CA SER A 31 -36.39 48.93 41.72
C SER A 31 -37.07 48.17 42.88
N ALA A 32 -36.33 47.41 43.71
CA ALA A 32 -36.64 47.02 45.11
C ALA A 32 -35.57 46.04 45.63
N ALA A 33 -35.18 45.97 46.92
CA ALA A 33 -35.31 46.89 48.07
C ALA A 33 -34.26 46.50 49.15
N ASP A 34 -34.05 47.36 50.16
CA ASP A 34 -32.98 47.26 51.18
C ASP A 34 -33.14 46.13 52.22
N VAL A 35 -32.07 45.90 53.03
CA VAL A 35 -32.06 46.02 54.51
C VAL A 35 -30.60 45.93 55.05
N ASN A 36 -30.28 46.69 56.12
CA ASN A 36 -28.97 46.84 56.78
C ASN A 36 -28.78 45.80 57.96
N ALA A 37 -27.75 45.75 58.83
CA ALA A 37 -26.70 46.73 59.23
C ALA A 37 -25.55 46.11 60.09
N ILE A 38 -24.45 46.88 60.28
CA ILE A 38 -23.45 46.89 61.40
C ILE A 38 -22.49 45.66 61.56
N SER A 39 -21.14 45.70 61.61
CA SER A 39 -20.03 46.70 61.64
C SER A 39 -19.34 47.07 63.00
N ALA A 40 -18.17 46.48 63.31
CA ALA A 40 -17.11 47.00 64.22
C ALA A 40 -15.82 46.12 64.15
N GLN A 41 -14.60 46.51 64.59
CA GLN A 41 -13.77 47.71 64.36
C GLN A 41 -12.39 47.47 65.04
N GLU A 42 -11.25 47.71 64.36
CA GLU A 42 -9.97 48.20 64.94
C GLU A 42 -8.96 48.56 63.81
N GLU A 43 -8.02 49.47 64.11
CA GLU A 43 -6.99 50.08 63.21
C GLU A 43 -5.65 50.16 64.00
N PRO A 44 -4.55 50.86 63.60
CA PRO A 44 -4.18 51.46 62.30
C PRO A 44 -2.71 51.18 61.85
N VAL A 45 -2.35 51.59 60.62
CA VAL A 45 -1.21 52.50 60.32
C VAL A 45 -1.58 53.29 59.06
N GLU A 46 -1.23 54.58 59.00
CA GLU A 46 -1.42 55.47 57.84
C GLU A 46 -0.05 55.95 57.36
N GLU A 47 0.35 55.61 56.12
CA GLU A 47 1.53 56.19 55.47
C GLU A 47 1.12 57.41 54.62
N GLN A 48 1.82 58.53 54.81
CA GLN A 48 1.51 59.77 54.11
C GLN A 48 2.13 59.77 52.71
N VAL A 49 1.29 59.57 51.68
CA VAL A 49 1.68 59.88 50.29
C VAL A 49 1.76 61.39 50.13
N VAL A 50 2.98 61.92 50.08
CA VAL A 50 3.25 63.33 49.76
C VAL A 50 3.13 63.52 48.25
N THR A 51 2.38 64.53 47.81
CA THR A 51 2.20 64.84 46.38
C THR A 51 3.30 65.74 45.85
N THR A 52 3.65 65.64 44.56
CA THR A 52 4.76 66.36 43.92
C THR A 52 4.73 67.87 44.14
N ASN A 53 3.54 68.47 44.16
CA ASN A 53 3.33 69.90 44.42
C ASN A 53 3.80 70.34 45.82
N GLN A 54 3.85 69.43 46.79
CA GLN A 54 4.36 69.68 48.14
C GLN A 54 5.90 69.55 48.20
N ILE A 55 6.53 68.96 47.19
CA ILE A 55 7.98 68.75 47.11
C ILE A 55 8.68 69.85 46.30
N GLN A 56 8.02 70.46 45.30
CA GLN A 56 8.62 71.54 44.49
C GLN A 56 8.18 72.96 44.89
N GLY A 57 6.94 73.15 45.36
CA GLY A 57 6.37 74.48 45.60
C GLY A 57 5.95 75.21 44.32
N GLU A 58 5.53 76.48 44.44
CA GLU A 58 4.95 77.27 43.31
C GLU A 58 6.01 77.98 42.43
N THR A 59 7.30 77.62 42.56
CA THR A 59 8.44 78.19 41.79
C THR A 59 9.59 77.19 41.75
N ASP A 60 10.51 77.32 40.78
CA ASP A 60 11.63 76.40 40.48
C ASP A 60 12.76 76.33 41.55
N ASN A 61 12.45 76.16 42.83
CA ASN A 61 13.42 75.96 43.91
C ASN A 61 12.87 74.97 44.96
N SER A 62 13.38 73.73 44.96
CA SER A 62 13.04 72.73 45.97
C SER A 62 13.40 73.22 47.39
N PRO A 63 12.49 73.09 48.38
CA PRO A 63 12.78 73.39 49.79
C PRO A 63 13.72 72.37 50.46
N TYR A 64 14.13 71.31 49.74
CA TYR A 64 15.02 70.25 50.20
C TYR A 64 16.49 70.44 49.77
N LYS A 65 16.80 71.55 49.09
CA LYS A 65 18.10 71.89 48.45
C LYS A 65 19.38 71.61 49.25
N ASP A 66 19.33 71.65 50.58
CA ASP A 66 20.49 71.45 51.48
C ASP A 66 20.40 70.14 52.31
N GLN A 67 19.56 69.16 51.91
CA GLN A 67 19.37 67.88 52.62
C GLN A 67 19.72 66.67 51.74
N LEU A 68 20.46 65.72 52.32
CA LEU A 68 20.72 64.40 51.73
C LEU A 68 19.57 63.46 52.11
N GLU A 69 18.54 63.44 51.28
CA GLU A 69 17.50 62.41 51.34
C GLU A 69 18.03 61.08 50.81
N LYS A 70 17.29 60.00 51.11
CA LYS A 70 17.62 58.64 50.69
C LYS A 70 16.37 57.93 50.24
N ASP A 71 16.56 56.93 49.38
CA ASP A 71 15.54 55.98 48.97
C ASP A 71 14.36 56.65 48.21
N VAL A 72 14.66 57.74 47.48
CA VAL A 72 13.78 58.40 46.49
C VAL A 72 14.54 58.56 45.17
N GLU A 73 13.93 58.12 44.07
CA GLU A 73 14.51 58.11 42.72
C GLU A 73 14.16 59.40 41.94
N GLY A 74 15.02 59.81 40.99
CA GLY A 74 14.75 60.94 40.09
C GLY A 74 14.90 62.36 40.66
N VAL A 75 15.42 62.51 41.89
CA VAL A 75 15.61 63.83 42.51
C VAL A 75 16.89 64.53 41.98
N VAL A 76 16.76 65.80 41.59
CA VAL A 76 17.89 66.69 41.26
C VAL A 76 18.61 67.07 42.56
N THR A 77 19.88 66.68 42.68
CA THR A 77 20.69 66.89 43.90
C THR A 77 21.70 68.02 43.77
N TYR A 78 22.10 68.40 42.55
CA TYR A 78 23.02 69.51 42.33
C TYR A 78 22.76 70.21 40.99
N GLU A 79 22.93 71.54 40.99
CA GLU A 79 22.80 72.44 39.85
C GLU A 79 24.10 73.25 39.76
N VAL A 80 24.74 73.25 38.60
CA VAL A 80 25.98 74.03 38.37
C VAL A 80 25.68 75.35 37.67
N ASP A 81 24.80 75.30 36.67
CA ASP A 81 24.24 76.45 35.96
C ASP A 81 22.93 76.02 35.25
N ASN A 82 22.24 77.00 34.66
CA ASN A 82 20.96 76.83 33.94
C ASN A 82 20.96 75.78 32.82
N ASN A 83 22.12 75.22 32.43
CA ASN A 83 22.25 74.26 31.34
C ASN A 83 22.83 72.90 31.79
N ASN A 84 23.18 72.72 33.08
CA ASN A 84 23.85 71.52 33.62
C ASN A 84 23.34 71.17 35.03
N VAL A 85 22.56 70.08 35.13
CA VAL A 85 21.97 69.53 36.37
C VAL A 85 22.37 68.07 36.59
N TYR A 86 22.35 67.62 37.85
CA TYR A 86 22.76 66.29 38.30
C TYR A 86 21.62 65.60 39.06
N MET A 87 21.27 64.36 38.67
CA MET A 87 20.15 63.57 39.20
C MET A 87 20.65 62.29 39.89
N GLN A 88 20.06 61.89 41.00
CA GLN A 88 20.59 60.82 41.85
C GLN A 88 20.21 59.41 41.35
N SER A 89 21.21 58.52 41.28
CA SER A 89 21.05 57.08 40.98
C SER A 89 20.80 56.26 42.25
N THR A 90 20.16 55.09 42.09
CA THR A 90 19.72 54.18 43.17
C THR A 90 20.87 53.51 43.94
N THR A 91 22.10 53.54 43.44
CA THR A 91 23.29 52.97 44.12
C THR A 91 24.23 54.09 44.61
N PRO A 92 24.24 54.43 45.92
CA PRO A 92 24.90 55.64 46.41
C PRO A 92 26.43 55.52 46.54
N HIS A 93 27.15 56.41 45.84
CA HIS A 93 28.56 56.73 46.09
C HIS A 93 28.70 57.98 47.00
N ASN A 94 29.76 58.02 47.80
CA ASN A 94 29.94 59.00 48.89
C ASN A 94 30.40 60.41 48.45
N ASN A 95 30.10 60.84 47.23
CA ASN A 95 30.56 62.11 46.66
C ASN A 95 29.38 62.94 46.13
N ALA A 96 29.15 64.11 46.73
CA ALA A 96 28.03 65.00 46.41
C ALA A 96 28.09 65.65 45.01
N ASN A 97 29.21 65.50 44.29
CA ASN A 97 29.43 66.11 42.98
C ASN A 97 29.52 65.07 41.83
N THR A 98 29.07 63.83 42.03
CA THR A 98 29.01 62.80 40.97
C THR A 98 27.74 61.95 41.07
N SER A 99 26.71 62.33 40.30
CA SER A 99 25.92 61.35 39.54
C SER A 99 26.67 61.05 38.24
N GLU A 100 26.39 59.92 37.59
CA GLU A 100 27.15 59.48 36.41
C GLU A 100 26.54 60.01 35.09
N ASP A 101 25.25 60.34 35.08
CA ASP A 101 24.57 61.01 33.98
C ASP A 101 24.70 62.54 34.05
N ARG A 102 25.17 63.16 32.96
CA ARG A 102 25.31 64.61 32.82
C ARG A 102 24.70 65.11 31.49
N TYR A 103 23.43 65.46 31.54
CA TYR A 103 22.72 66.08 30.42
C TYR A 103 23.19 67.52 30.20
N THR A 104 23.36 67.92 28.94
CA THR A 104 23.72 69.29 28.55
C THR A 104 22.74 69.77 27.49
N TYR A 105 21.89 70.74 27.85
CA TYR A 105 20.90 71.31 26.95
C TYR A 105 21.47 72.54 26.21
N ASN A 106 21.30 72.62 24.89
CA ASN A 106 21.71 73.77 24.09
C ASN A 106 20.58 74.18 23.13
N TYR A 107 20.25 75.47 23.11
CA TYR A 107 19.08 76.00 22.40
C TYR A 107 19.45 77.23 21.55
N GLU A 108 19.78 76.99 20.28
CA GLU A 108 19.88 78.05 19.27
C GLU A 108 18.61 78.05 18.40
N GLY A 109 17.69 78.96 18.73
CA GLY A 109 16.30 78.89 18.28
C GLY A 109 16.07 79.04 16.78
N ASN A 110 15.84 77.92 16.09
CA ASN A 110 15.04 77.80 14.87
C ASN A 110 14.27 76.47 14.90
N SER A 111 13.01 76.50 15.32
CA SER A 111 12.14 75.33 15.19
C SER A 111 11.62 75.23 13.75
N GLN A 112 11.95 74.14 13.07
CA GLN A 112 11.22 73.65 11.90
C GLN A 112 10.67 72.28 12.25
N VAL A 113 9.38 72.08 12.02
CA VAL A 113 8.75 70.76 12.20
C VAL A 113 9.18 69.88 11.03
N LEU A 114 9.65 68.66 11.33
CA LEU A 114 9.88 67.61 10.36
C LEU A 114 8.53 66.99 9.98
N ASP A 115 7.74 67.69 9.16
CA ASP A 115 6.39 67.28 8.77
C ASP A 115 6.36 65.89 8.09
N HIS A 116 7.45 65.50 7.41
CA HIS A 116 7.58 64.20 6.72
C HIS A 116 9.00 63.65 6.81
N ILE A 117 9.12 62.37 7.19
CA ILE A 117 10.28 61.51 6.91
C ILE A 117 9.80 60.42 5.94
N LEU A 118 10.62 60.07 4.96
CA LEU A 118 10.43 58.92 4.07
C LEU A 118 11.53 57.91 4.41
N THR A 119 11.16 56.79 5.00
CA THR A 119 12.03 55.65 5.27
C THR A 119 11.85 54.57 4.21
N THR A 120 12.80 53.65 4.12
CA THR A 120 12.57 52.29 3.57
C THR A 120 11.82 51.45 4.62
N LYS A 121 11.57 50.15 4.36
CA LYS A 121 10.95 49.25 5.36
C LYS A 121 11.94 48.90 6.46
N ASP A 122 13.13 48.54 6.03
CA ASP A 122 14.33 48.16 6.77
C ASP A 122 14.71 49.23 7.81
N ILE A 123 14.61 50.53 7.48
CA ILE A 123 14.76 51.60 8.49
C ILE A 123 13.52 51.74 9.39
N ALA A 124 12.32 51.35 8.95
CA ALA A 124 11.06 51.57 9.66
C ALA A 124 10.80 50.59 10.81
N ASP A 125 11.28 49.35 10.72
CA ASP A 125 11.03 48.33 11.75
C ASP A 125 11.85 48.58 13.04
N ASP A 126 13.05 49.18 12.92
CA ASP A 126 13.89 49.61 14.06
C ASP A 126 13.80 51.12 14.39
N ALA A 127 13.08 51.94 13.59
CA ALA A 127 12.92 53.36 13.85
C ALA A 127 11.98 53.64 15.04
N GLN A 128 12.58 53.93 16.20
CA GLN A 128 11.82 54.35 17.37
C GLN A 128 11.44 55.83 17.29
N VAL A 129 10.14 56.12 17.30
CA VAL A 129 9.57 57.47 17.28
C VAL A 129 8.74 57.69 18.55
N GLU A 130 9.19 58.61 19.40
CA GLU A 130 8.49 59.02 20.61
C GLU A 130 8.23 60.54 20.59
N ILE A 131 7.18 60.98 21.27
CA ILE A 131 6.84 62.41 21.39
C ILE A 131 7.11 62.82 22.83
N LEU A 132 8.18 63.59 23.03
CA LEU A 132 8.60 64.01 24.36
C LEU A 132 7.64 65.11 24.86
N HIS A 133 6.68 64.73 25.71
CA HIS A 133 5.63 65.62 26.24
C HIS A 133 6.15 66.63 27.28
N LEU A 134 7.05 67.53 26.85
CA LEU A 134 7.69 68.53 27.70
C LEU A 134 6.75 69.67 28.13
N ASN A 135 5.64 69.90 27.42
CA ASN A 135 4.79 71.08 27.65
C ASN A 135 3.36 70.79 28.16
N ALA A 136 2.94 69.52 28.30
CA ALA A 136 1.54 69.18 28.57
C ALA A 136 1.32 67.93 29.45
N SER A 137 1.24 68.11 30.77
CA SER A 137 1.01 67.05 31.77
C SER A 137 -0.42 66.43 31.78
N TYR A 138 -1.20 66.57 30.69
CA TYR A 138 -2.63 66.25 30.63
C TYR A 138 -3.06 65.82 29.21
N MET A 139 -2.64 64.64 28.71
CA MET A 139 -3.07 64.15 27.39
C MET A 139 -3.43 62.65 27.26
N GLU A 140 -3.00 61.76 28.16
CA GLU A 140 -3.29 60.30 28.04
C GLU A 140 -4.78 59.98 27.87
N GLU A 141 -5.67 60.70 28.57
CA GLU A 141 -7.11 60.43 28.54
C GLU A 141 -7.78 60.79 27.19
N HIS A 142 -7.11 61.54 26.30
CA HIS A 142 -7.70 62.11 25.08
C HIS A 142 -6.92 61.92 23.78
N GLY A 143 -5.72 61.32 23.81
CA GLY A 143 -4.99 60.89 22.60
C GLY A 143 -4.70 62.02 21.60
N ARG A 144 -4.27 63.18 22.10
CA ARG A 144 -3.86 64.34 21.28
C ARG A 144 -2.47 64.79 21.64
N VAL A 145 -1.65 65.03 20.63
CA VAL A 145 -0.29 65.56 20.77
C VAL A 145 -0.28 67.08 20.57
N SER A 146 0.66 67.77 21.19
CA SER A 146 0.89 69.20 21.01
C SER A 146 1.62 69.47 19.69
N ASP A 147 1.32 70.57 19.01
CA ASP A 147 2.12 71.08 17.88
C ASP A 147 3.43 71.73 18.33
N HIS A 148 3.69 71.73 19.64
CA HIS A 148 4.88 72.27 20.30
C HIS A 148 5.65 71.24 21.17
N ASP A 149 5.26 69.96 21.18
CA ASP A 149 6.09 68.90 21.77
C ASP A 149 7.11 68.39 20.72
N PRO A 150 8.40 68.22 21.06
CA PRO A 150 9.38 67.69 20.13
C PRO A 150 9.13 66.21 19.84
N VAL A 151 9.01 65.87 18.55
CA VAL A 151 9.12 64.50 18.06
C VAL A 151 10.59 64.09 18.12
N LEU A 152 10.90 63.04 18.87
CA LEU A 152 12.21 62.40 18.89
C LEU A 152 12.13 61.16 17.99
N ALA A 153 12.93 61.15 16.92
CA ALA A 153 13.10 59.99 16.06
C ALA A 153 14.53 59.47 16.20
N GLN A 154 14.70 58.29 16.77
CA GLN A 154 15.95 57.55 16.68
C GLN A 154 15.89 56.69 15.41
N LEU A 155 16.62 57.13 14.39
CA LEU A 155 16.92 56.31 13.22
C LEU A 155 18.24 55.62 13.50
N ASN A 156 18.20 54.29 13.70
CA ASN A 156 19.43 53.53 13.83
C ASN A 156 20.02 53.32 12.43
N PHE A 157 20.97 54.17 12.07
CA PHE A 157 21.89 53.88 10.98
C PHE A 157 23.03 53.07 11.58
N ASP A 158 22.79 51.78 11.82
CA ASP A 158 23.90 50.84 11.86
C ASP A 158 24.67 51.00 10.54
N GLU A 159 26.00 51.03 10.61
CA GLU A 159 26.82 51.29 9.43
C GLU A 159 26.51 50.22 8.36
N GLU A 160 26.48 50.59 7.07
CA GLU A 160 26.40 49.60 5.98
C GLU A 160 27.42 48.50 6.30
N PRO A 161 27.01 47.22 6.44
CA PRO A 161 27.92 46.17 6.87
C PRO A 161 29.11 46.18 5.91
N ALA A 162 30.32 46.13 6.47
CA ALA A 162 31.52 46.15 5.67
C ALA A 162 31.45 45.00 4.65
N ALA A 163 31.74 45.29 3.38
CA ALA A 163 31.74 44.32 2.29
C ALA A 163 32.94 43.36 2.42
N ASP A 164 32.93 42.60 3.51
CA ASP A 164 34.01 41.79 4.11
C ASP A 164 33.45 40.85 5.24
N GLU A 165 32.13 40.78 5.48
CA GLU A 165 31.50 39.88 6.48
C GLU A 165 30.70 38.74 5.83
N ASP A 166 30.77 37.55 6.42
CA ASP A 166 30.12 36.32 5.92
C ASP A 166 28.61 36.32 6.23
N PHE A 167 27.78 35.88 5.27
CA PHE A 167 26.33 35.77 5.48
C PHE A 167 25.95 34.44 6.13
N SER A 168 25.52 34.47 7.40
CA SER A 168 25.00 33.32 8.12
C SER A 168 23.47 33.17 7.97
N LEU A 169 23.02 31.96 7.63
CA LEU A 169 21.61 31.59 7.44
C LEU A 169 21.28 30.25 8.10
N THR A 170 20.17 30.19 8.83
CA THR A 170 19.66 28.94 9.45
C THR A 170 18.44 28.42 8.69
N ILE A 171 18.61 27.32 7.96
CA ILE A 171 17.55 26.64 7.22
C ILE A 171 16.93 25.57 8.13
N MET A 172 15.74 25.85 8.64
CA MET A 172 14.86 24.83 9.22
C MET A 172 14.09 24.12 8.10
N HIS A 173 13.94 22.80 8.18
CA HIS A 173 13.20 22.06 7.17
C HIS A 173 12.48 20.81 7.69
N THR A 174 11.45 20.41 6.95
CA THR A 174 10.69 19.16 7.14
C THR A 174 10.35 18.55 5.78
N ASN A 175 10.16 17.24 5.75
CA ASN A 175 9.81 16.46 4.56
C ASN A 175 8.94 15.26 4.95
N ASP A 176 8.18 14.71 4.02
CA ASP A 176 7.46 13.42 4.16
C ASP A 176 6.61 13.37 5.46
N THR A 177 5.86 14.44 5.73
CA THR A 177 5.15 14.65 7.00
C THR A 177 3.83 13.89 7.09
N HIS A 178 3.26 13.48 5.95
CA HIS A 178 2.19 12.48 5.81
C HIS A 178 1.08 12.55 6.87
N ALA A 179 0.42 13.70 6.91
CA ALA A 179 -0.73 13.99 7.76
C ALA A 179 -0.52 13.70 9.26
N ARG A 180 0.71 13.78 9.78
CA ARG A 180 1.06 13.52 11.20
C ARG A 180 0.74 14.72 12.09
N VAL A 181 -0.49 15.24 11.96
CA VAL A 181 -1.03 16.44 12.62
C VAL A 181 -0.66 16.53 14.12
N THR A 182 -0.70 15.41 14.83
CA THR A 182 -0.40 15.31 16.27
C THR A 182 1.04 15.65 16.67
N GLN A 183 1.96 15.83 15.71
CA GLN A 183 3.36 16.21 15.96
C GLN A 183 3.61 17.73 15.81
N PHE A 184 2.73 18.49 15.15
CA PHE A 184 2.86 19.95 15.00
C PHE A 184 3.03 20.73 16.32
N PRO A 185 2.41 20.36 17.46
CA PRO A 185 2.66 21.04 18.74
C PRO A 185 4.12 20.97 19.20
N TYR A 186 4.85 19.91 18.87
CA TYR A 186 6.27 19.77 19.22
C TYR A 186 7.16 20.52 18.22
N LEU A 187 6.81 20.46 16.93
CA LEU A 187 7.45 21.25 15.88
C LEU A 187 7.36 22.75 16.19
N ALA A 188 6.20 23.24 16.63
CA ALA A 188 5.99 24.64 16.98
C ALA A 188 6.95 25.13 18.07
N THR A 189 7.11 24.35 19.14
CA THR A 189 8.06 24.67 20.22
C THR A 189 9.50 24.69 19.71
N ALA A 190 9.89 23.75 18.85
CA ALA A 190 11.24 23.72 18.27
C ALA A 190 11.52 24.90 17.32
N VAL A 191 10.63 25.14 16.36
CA VAL A 191 10.72 26.26 15.40
C VAL A 191 10.74 27.61 16.11
N ASN A 192 9.88 27.80 17.12
CA ASN A 192 9.82 29.07 17.86
C ASN A 192 11.04 29.31 18.76
N GLN A 193 11.75 28.25 19.19
CA GLN A 193 13.03 28.38 19.88
C GLN A 193 14.14 28.80 18.91
N ILE A 194 14.30 28.07 17.79
CA ILE A 194 15.32 28.39 16.77
C ILE A 194 15.14 29.83 16.26
N ARG A 195 13.91 30.26 15.99
CA ARG A 195 13.61 31.63 15.53
C ARG A 195 13.88 32.74 16.57
N ALA A 196 13.96 32.40 17.85
CA ALA A 196 14.33 33.36 18.89
C ALA A 196 15.86 33.54 18.99
N ASP A 197 16.62 32.49 18.69
CA ASP A 197 18.09 32.48 18.76
C ASP A 197 18.75 32.80 17.39
N HIS A 198 18.07 32.57 16.26
CA HIS A 198 18.57 32.73 14.89
C HIS A 198 17.67 33.67 14.05
N PRO A 199 17.98 34.98 13.92
CA PRO A 199 17.14 35.94 13.19
C PRO A 199 17.10 35.68 11.68
N ASN A 200 18.25 35.35 11.07
CA ASN A 200 18.35 34.96 9.66
C ASN A 200 17.90 33.50 9.51
N ASN A 201 16.61 33.26 9.27
CA ASN A 201 16.09 31.90 9.11
C ASN A 201 15.10 31.71 7.96
N LEU A 202 15.02 30.44 7.51
CA LEU A 202 14.01 29.89 6.62
C LEU A 202 13.31 28.70 7.30
N LEU A 203 12.04 28.45 6.96
CA LEU A 203 11.33 27.21 7.26
C LEU A 203 10.71 26.62 5.99
N LEU A 204 11.26 25.50 5.51
CA LEU A 204 10.94 24.92 4.18
C LEU A 204 10.30 23.52 4.26
N HIS A 205 9.41 23.19 3.33
CA HIS A 205 8.78 21.85 3.25
C HIS A 205 9.07 21.12 1.93
N ALA A 206 9.79 20.00 1.98
CA ALA A 206 10.20 19.24 0.80
C ALA A 206 9.15 18.19 0.36
N GLY A 207 7.91 18.64 0.15
CA GLY A 207 6.81 17.79 -0.32
C GLY A 207 6.25 16.78 0.70
N ASP A 208 5.17 16.11 0.30
CA ASP A 208 4.46 15.04 0.99
C ASP A 208 3.95 15.39 2.39
N VAL A 209 3.06 16.39 2.39
CA VAL A 209 2.11 16.64 3.50
C VAL A 209 0.94 15.65 3.42
N PHE A 210 0.54 15.25 2.22
CA PHE A 210 -0.66 14.44 1.96
C PHE A 210 -0.51 12.96 2.37
N SER A 211 -1.68 12.31 2.54
CA SER A 211 -1.84 10.89 2.92
C SER A 211 -1.20 10.48 4.26
N GLY A 212 -1.33 9.21 4.66
CA GLY A 212 -0.66 8.65 5.84
C GLY A 212 -1.39 8.70 7.19
N THR A 213 -2.47 9.48 7.36
CA THR A 213 -3.39 9.36 8.53
C THR A 213 -4.86 9.66 8.19
N LEU A 214 -5.74 9.37 9.16
CA LEU A 214 -7.13 9.80 9.17
C LEU A 214 -7.34 11.33 9.13
N PHE A 215 -6.34 12.14 9.51
CA PHE A 215 -6.44 13.59 9.31
C PHE A 215 -6.52 13.93 7.82
N PHE A 216 -5.79 13.22 6.95
CA PHE A 216 -5.96 13.36 5.51
C PHE A 216 -7.31 12.82 5.03
N ASN A 217 -7.76 11.66 5.54
CA ASN A 217 -9.07 11.10 5.14
C ASN A 217 -10.26 12.02 5.46
N VAL A 218 -10.18 12.80 6.56
CA VAL A 218 -11.28 13.68 7.03
C VAL A 218 -11.12 15.13 6.56
N HIS A 219 -9.90 15.67 6.58
CA HIS A 219 -9.63 17.10 6.31
C HIS A 219 -8.91 17.38 5.00
N LEU A 220 -8.51 16.34 4.24
CA LEU A 220 -7.91 16.46 2.89
C LEU A 220 -6.70 17.42 2.85
N GLY A 221 -5.83 17.34 3.86
CA GLY A 221 -4.62 18.16 4.00
C GLY A 221 -4.85 19.55 4.63
N LEU A 222 -6.09 20.01 4.78
CA LEU A 222 -6.38 21.33 5.35
C LEU A 222 -6.13 21.41 6.87
N ALA A 223 -6.09 20.27 7.57
CA ALA A 223 -5.66 20.22 8.97
C ALA A 223 -4.17 20.53 9.11
N ASP A 224 -3.33 19.88 8.30
CA ASP A 224 -1.88 20.12 8.24
C ASP A 224 -1.57 21.53 7.74
N LEU A 225 -2.29 21.99 6.71
CA LEU A 225 -2.15 23.34 6.15
C LEU A 225 -2.35 24.44 7.19
N TYR A 226 -3.28 24.27 8.13
CA TYR A 226 -3.44 25.21 9.24
C TYR A 226 -2.14 25.39 10.02
N PHE A 227 -1.45 24.29 10.37
CA PHE A 227 -0.22 24.36 11.14
C PHE A 227 0.94 24.91 10.31
N LEU A 228 1.07 24.53 9.03
CA LEU A 228 2.06 25.14 8.12
C LEU A 228 1.84 26.66 7.99
N ASN A 229 0.58 27.10 7.96
CA ASN A 229 0.16 28.49 7.87
C ASN A 229 0.37 29.30 9.17
N GLU A 230 0.23 28.71 10.35
CA GLU A 230 0.51 29.39 11.63
C GLU A 230 2.01 29.33 11.98
N LEU A 231 2.72 28.28 11.55
CA LEU A 231 4.18 28.20 11.62
C LEU A 231 4.89 29.09 10.61
N LYS A 232 4.18 29.71 9.66
CA LYS A 232 4.80 30.58 8.63
C LYS A 232 5.96 29.86 7.94
N TYR A 233 5.65 28.76 7.25
CA TYR A 233 6.59 28.22 6.26
C TYR A 233 6.86 29.28 5.18
N ASP A 234 8.07 29.28 4.64
CA ASP A 234 8.52 30.26 3.64
C ASP A 234 8.34 29.76 2.20
N ALA A 235 8.49 28.45 1.98
CA ALA A 235 8.16 27.77 0.73
C ALA A 235 7.85 26.28 0.96
N MET A 236 7.11 25.70 0.03
CA MET A 236 6.87 24.25 -0.07
C MET A 236 7.05 23.81 -1.52
N THR A 237 7.69 22.65 -1.77
CA THR A 237 7.55 21.95 -3.06
C THR A 237 6.47 20.88 -2.98
N PHE A 238 6.00 20.37 -4.11
CA PHE A 238 5.10 19.22 -4.14
C PHE A 238 5.88 17.93 -4.02
N GLY A 239 5.39 17.00 -3.21
CA GLY A 239 5.74 15.59 -3.33
C GLY A 239 4.76 14.82 -4.20
N ASN A 240 4.95 13.52 -4.33
CA ASN A 240 4.05 12.70 -5.15
C ASN A 240 2.66 12.53 -4.52
N HIS A 241 2.56 12.42 -3.19
CA HIS A 241 1.29 12.20 -2.49
C HIS A 241 0.38 13.43 -2.50
N GLU A 242 0.90 14.64 -2.79
CA GLU A 242 0.05 15.79 -3.13
C GLU A 242 -0.89 15.52 -4.33
N PHE A 243 -0.55 14.54 -5.18
CA PHE A 243 -1.33 14.09 -6.33
C PHE A 243 -2.14 12.78 -6.08
N ASP A 244 -2.31 12.35 -4.82
CA ASP A 244 -3.15 11.19 -4.45
C ASP A 244 -4.65 11.37 -4.69
N LYS A 245 -5.08 12.61 -4.95
CA LYS A 245 -6.47 13.04 -5.09
C LYS A 245 -6.58 13.95 -6.31
N ASP A 246 -7.80 14.33 -6.67
CA ASP A 246 -8.01 15.14 -7.87
C ASP A 246 -7.37 16.55 -7.76
N SER A 247 -7.15 17.19 -8.91
CA SER A 247 -6.60 18.56 -8.97
C SER A 247 -7.42 19.58 -8.18
N GLN A 248 -8.69 19.31 -7.85
CA GLN A 248 -9.50 20.21 -7.02
C GLN A 248 -9.14 20.10 -5.55
N THR A 249 -8.78 18.90 -5.07
CA THR A 249 -8.27 18.69 -3.71
C THR A 249 -6.95 19.43 -3.51
N LEU A 250 -5.97 19.22 -4.39
CA LEU A 250 -4.68 19.93 -4.33
C LEU A 250 -4.86 21.45 -4.52
N ALA A 251 -5.72 21.88 -5.44
CA ALA A 251 -5.99 23.31 -5.64
C ALA A 251 -6.68 23.99 -4.45
N ASN A 252 -7.44 23.26 -3.61
CA ASN A 252 -7.98 23.82 -2.37
C ASN A 252 -6.85 24.07 -1.36
N PHE A 253 -5.95 23.11 -1.21
CA PHE A 253 -4.78 23.21 -0.33
C PHE A 253 -3.84 24.34 -0.77
N VAL A 254 -3.52 24.43 -2.07
CA VAL A 254 -2.75 25.54 -2.63
C VAL A 254 -3.46 26.88 -2.37
N ASN A 255 -4.75 27.01 -2.71
CA ASN A 255 -5.51 28.26 -2.55
C ASN A 255 -5.63 28.76 -1.10
N GLU A 256 -5.51 27.89 -0.10
CA GLU A 256 -5.59 28.25 1.33
C GLU A 256 -4.21 28.41 2.00
N ALA A 257 -3.11 28.23 1.27
CA ALA A 257 -1.76 28.48 1.78
C ALA A 257 -1.44 29.98 1.90
N LYS A 258 -0.77 30.37 2.99
CA LYS A 258 -0.22 31.72 3.20
C LYS A 258 1.20 31.88 2.65
N PHE A 259 1.76 30.80 2.09
CA PHE A 259 3.12 30.70 1.56
C PHE A 259 3.09 30.28 0.08
N PRO A 260 4.11 30.62 -0.72
CA PRO A 260 4.22 30.19 -2.11
C PRO A 260 4.62 28.70 -2.21
N PHE A 261 4.21 28.07 -3.31
CA PHE A 261 4.74 26.79 -3.74
C PHE A 261 5.84 27.01 -4.79
N VAL A 262 6.89 26.18 -4.73
CA VAL A 262 7.98 26.15 -5.70
C VAL A 262 7.99 24.82 -6.45
N SER A 263 8.04 24.87 -7.79
CA SER A 263 7.97 23.69 -8.65
C SER A 263 8.38 24.10 -10.08
N ALA A 264 9.64 23.84 -10.44
CA ALA A 264 10.20 24.13 -11.75
C ALA A 264 9.81 23.09 -12.80
N ASN A 265 9.86 21.79 -12.45
CA ASN A 265 9.71 20.69 -13.40
C ASN A 265 8.27 20.15 -13.55
N ILE A 266 7.24 20.97 -13.32
CA ILE A 266 5.83 20.58 -13.53
C ILE A 266 5.07 21.58 -14.42
N ASP A 267 4.67 21.15 -15.63
CA ASP A 267 3.72 21.90 -16.46
C ASP A 267 2.29 21.76 -15.92
N PHE A 268 1.82 22.78 -15.20
CA PHE A 268 0.41 22.93 -14.81
C PHE A 268 -0.46 23.62 -15.87
N THR A 269 0.10 24.18 -16.96
CA THR A 269 -0.62 25.11 -17.86
C THR A 269 -1.82 24.48 -18.58
N ASN A 270 -1.78 23.16 -18.77
CA ASN A 270 -2.84 22.39 -19.42
C ASN A 270 -3.92 21.90 -18.43
N ASP A 271 -3.70 21.97 -17.10
CA ASP A 271 -4.72 21.60 -16.10
C ASP A 271 -5.70 22.77 -15.84
N PRO A 272 -7.02 22.59 -16.06
CA PRO A 272 -8.00 23.67 -15.94
C PRO A 272 -8.32 24.06 -14.49
N ILE A 273 -7.74 23.38 -13.50
CA ILE A 273 -7.90 23.66 -12.08
C ILE A 273 -6.64 24.33 -11.53
N LEU A 274 -5.50 23.64 -11.57
CA LEU A 274 -4.22 24.07 -10.99
C LEU A 274 -3.50 25.14 -11.81
N GLY A 275 -3.62 25.13 -13.14
CA GLY A 275 -3.06 26.15 -14.05
C GLY A 275 -3.64 27.57 -13.90
N LYS A 276 -4.43 27.84 -12.85
CA LYS A 276 -4.82 29.19 -12.40
C LYS A 276 -3.90 29.78 -11.34
N TYR A 277 -3.17 28.92 -10.62
CA TYR A 277 -2.28 29.26 -9.53
C TYR A 277 -0.81 29.25 -9.98
N ALA A 278 -0.51 28.63 -11.13
CA ALA A 278 0.83 28.54 -11.69
C ALA A 278 1.26 29.79 -12.46
N PHE A 279 2.51 30.20 -12.25
CA PHE A 279 3.22 31.30 -12.89
C PHE A 279 4.48 30.78 -13.59
N ASN A 280 4.92 31.46 -14.65
CA ASN A 280 6.07 31.07 -15.47
C ASN A 280 7.34 31.89 -15.17
N GLU A 281 7.33 32.72 -14.13
CA GLU A 281 8.41 33.64 -13.73
C GLU A 281 8.61 33.53 -12.21
N PRO A 282 9.83 33.70 -11.68
CA PRO A 282 10.07 33.60 -10.24
C PRO A 282 9.32 34.64 -9.41
N GLY A 283 8.79 34.21 -8.26
CA GLY A 283 8.14 35.10 -7.29
C GLY A 283 9.14 35.96 -6.52
N GLN A 284 8.80 37.22 -6.25
CA GLN A 284 9.65 38.14 -5.47
C GLN A 284 8.85 38.81 -4.34
N PRO A 285 8.69 38.17 -3.15
CA PRO A 285 9.11 36.81 -2.78
C PRO A 285 8.08 35.72 -3.14
N GLY A 286 7.04 36.07 -3.90
CA GLY A 286 5.93 35.17 -4.26
C GLY A 286 4.73 35.38 -3.34
N ASP A 287 3.54 35.43 -3.93
CA ASP A 287 2.29 35.58 -3.18
C ASP A 287 1.81 34.22 -2.68
N GLY A 288 1.36 34.17 -1.42
CA GLY A 288 0.82 32.96 -0.80
C GLY A 288 -0.30 32.31 -1.61
N GLY A 289 -0.25 30.98 -1.72
CA GLY A 289 -1.24 30.18 -2.45
C GLY A 289 -1.15 30.23 -3.97
N ASN A 290 0.04 30.56 -4.48
CA ASN A 290 0.40 30.45 -5.90
C ASN A 290 1.60 29.51 -6.06
N ILE A 291 1.84 29.07 -7.30
CA ILE A 291 2.91 28.15 -7.69
C ILE A 291 3.86 28.90 -8.65
N TYR A 292 5.15 28.89 -8.34
CA TYR A 292 6.21 29.51 -9.14
C TYR A 292 7.29 28.45 -9.46
N PRO A 293 8.10 28.61 -10.53
CA PRO A 293 9.29 27.75 -10.72
C PRO A 293 10.28 27.93 -9.58
N ALA A 294 10.48 29.18 -9.17
CA ALA A 294 11.32 29.60 -8.05
C ALA A 294 10.71 30.82 -7.35
N ILE A 295 11.22 31.15 -6.17
CA ILE A 295 11.05 32.44 -5.50
C ILE A 295 12.42 33.03 -5.14
N ILE A 296 12.47 34.33 -4.90
CA ILE A 296 13.64 35.06 -4.39
C ILE A 296 13.20 35.78 -3.12
N LYS A 297 13.72 35.35 -1.96
CA LYS A 297 13.42 35.93 -0.65
C LYS A 297 14.61 36.76 -0.16
N GLU A 298 14.32 37.97 0.30
CA GLU A 298 15.29 38.86 0.94
C GLU A 298 15.39 38.54 2.44
N ILE A 299 16.62 38.43 2.97
CA ILE A 299 16.93 38.08 4.36
C ILE A 299 18.10 38.96 4.81
N ASN A 300 17.86 39.97 5.65
CA ASN A 300 18.89 40.88 6.15
C ASN A 300 19.74 41.52 5.02
N GLY A 301 19.08 41.97 3.95
CA GLY A 301 19.71 42.57 2.76
C GLY A 301 20.14 41.57 1.68
N GLU A 302 20.46 40.33 2.04
CA GLU A 302 20.87 39.28 1.11
C GLU A 302 19.69 38.64 0.38
N GLN A 303 19.88 38.21 -0.86
CA GLN A 303 18.82 37.59 -1.69
C GLN A 303 19.07 36.09 -1.87
N VAL A 304 18.13 35.28 -1.40
CA VAL A 304 18.19 33.81 -1.49
C VAL A 304 17.17 33.31 -2.51
N GLY A 305 17.64 32.61 -3.54
CA GLY A 305 16.82 31.89 -4.50
C GLY A 305 16.36 30.55 -3.92
N ILE A 306 15.08 30.22 -4.09
CA ILE A 306 14.52 28.93 -3.67
C ILE A 306 13.69 28.39 -4.81
N PHE A 307 14.05 27.23 -5.36
CA PHE A 307 13.29 26.56 -6.42
C PHE A 307 12.87 25.15 -5.99
N GLY A 308 11.92 24.54 -6.70
CA GLY A 308 11.33 23.26 -6.30
C GLY A 308 11.39 22.20 -7.38
N LEU A 309 11.55 20.94 -6.98
CA LEU A 309 11.57 19.77 -7.87
C LEU A 309 10.72 18.63 -7.31
N THR A 310 10.05 17.90 -8.19
CA THR A 310 9.20 16.75 -7.83
C THR A 310 9.50 15.56 -8.73
N THR A 311 9.52 14.34 -8.17
CA THR A 311 9.90 13.11 -8.88
C THR A 311 9.09 12.87 -10.16
N GLU A 312 9.82 12.59 -11.24
CA GLU A 312 9.26 12.22 -12.56
C GLU A 312 8.42 10.95 -12.52
N ASP A 313 8.56 10.11 -11.49
CA ASP A 313 7.78 8.87 -11.33
C ASP A 313 6.38 9.10 -10.74
N THR A 314 6.04 10.34 -10.32
CA THR A 314 4.72 10.71 -9.77
C THR A 314 3.51 10.16 -10.56
N PRO A 315 3.50 10.13 -11.92
CA PRO A 315 2.42 9.53 -12.71
C PRO A 315 2.25 8.00 -12.59
N ASN A 316 3.21 7.29 -11.97
CA ASN A 316 3.19 5.84 -11.74
C ASN A 316 2.90 5.48 -10.27
N ILE A 317 3.18 6.39 -9.33
CA ILE A 317 3.06 6.18 -7.87
C ILE A 317 1.92 6.95 -7.20
N ALA A 318 1.35 7.96 -7.88
CA ALA A 318 0.19 8.75 -7.44
C ALA A 318 -0.88 8.84 -8.56
N SER A 319 -1.87 9.72 -8.40
CA SER A 319 -3.00 9.89 -9.35
C SER A 319 -3.09 11.30 -9.97
N PRO A 320 -2.00 11.90 -10.50
CA PRO A 320 -2.04 13.23 -11.07
C PRO A 320 -3.00 13.33 -12.27
N SER A 321 -3.53 14.53 -12.47
CA SER A 321 -4.30 14.84 -13.67
C SER A 321 -3.43 14.64 -14.91
N LYS A 322 -3.90 13.83 -15.87
CA LYS A 322 -3.31 13.58 -17.19
C LYS A 322 -3.06 14.82 -18.09
N ASN A 323 -3.36 16.01 -17.58
CA ASN A 323 -3.09 17.30 -18.19
C ASN A 323 -1.87 18.00 -17.55
N ILE A 324 -1.31 17.43 -16.48
CA ILE A 324 -0.07 17.86 -15.83
C ILE A 324 1.06 17.03 -16.46
N VAL A 325 2.20 17.66 -16.75
CA VAL A 325 3.41 16.97 -17.22
C VAL A 325 4.50 17.16 -16.18
N PHE A 326 5.22 16.09 -15.86
CA PHE A 326 6.43 16.13 -15.06
C PHE A 326 7.60 16.11 -16.06
N GLU A 327 8.43 17.13 -16.01
CA GLU A 327 9.55 17.38 -16.93
C GLU A 327 10.88 17.02 -16.23
N ASN A 328 11.98 16.95 -16.98
CA ASN A 328 13.20 16.37 -16.43
C ASN A 328 13.79 17.23 -15.32
N ALA A 329 13.97 16.64 -14.14
CA ALA A 329 14.31 17.40 -12.95
C ALA A 329 15.71 18.03 -13.00
N VAL A 330 16.65 17.44 -13.75
CA VAL A 330 18.01 17.99 -13.95
C VAL A 330 17.98 19.11 -15.00
N GLU A 331 17.35 18.88 -16.16
CA GLU A 331 17.22 19.90 -17.23
C GLU A 331 16.52 21.18 -16.71
N GLU A 332 15.43 21.06 -15.93
CA GLU A 332 14.75 22.22 -15.37
C GLU A 332 15.44 22.83 -14.13
N ALA A 333 16.33 22.09 -13.46
CA ALA A 333 17.23 22.67 -12.46
C ALA A 333 18.32 23.52 -13.12
N GLU A 334 19.00 23.02 -14.16
CA GLU A 334 19.98 23.80 -14.96
C GLU A 334 19.35 25.09 -15.50
N ASN A 335 18.13 25.01 -16.04
CA ASN A 335 17.36 26.17 -16.51
C ASN A 335 17.04 27.16 -15.38
N THR A 336 16.65 26.66 -14.20
CA THR A 336 16.19 27.51 -13.08
C THR A 336 17.34 28.16 -12.32
N VAL A 337 18.47 27.48 -12.14
CA VAL A 337 19.72 28.07 -11.62
C VAL A 337 20.16 29.20 -12.54
N SER A 338 20.29 28.93 -13.86
CA SER A 338 20.64 29.94 -14.86
C SER A 338 19.72 31.18 -14.80
N LEU A 339 18.42 30.98 -14.58
CA LEU A 339 17.41 32.04 -14.46
C LEU A 339 17.54 32.86 -13.17
N LEU A 340 18.11 32.30 -12.10
CA LEU A 340 18.40 32.99 -10.84
C LEU A 340 19.73 33.75 -10.94
N GLU A 341 20.78 33.13 -11.47
CA GLU A 341 22.07 33.75 -11.77
C GLU A 341 21.93 34.97 -12.70
N GLU A 342 21.13 34.87 -13.78
CA GLU A 342 20.85 36.00 -14.70
C GLU A 342 20.17 37.19 -14.00
N LYS A 343 19.56 36.99 -12.82
CA LYS A 343 18.96 38.04 -11.99
C LYS A 343 19.93 38.59 -10.93
N GLY A 344 21.13 38.02 -10.81
CA GLY A 344 22.13 38.38 -9.81
C GLY A 344 21.96 37.68 -8.46
N ILE A 345 21.33 36.50 -8.43
CA ILE A 345 21.20 35.66 -7.24
C ILE A 345 22.35 34.66 -7.21
N ASP A 346 23.07 34.62 -6.09
CA ASP A 346 24.29 33.86 -5.86
C ASP A 346 24.16 32.83 -4.72
N LYS A 347 22.98 32.74 -4.08
CA LYS A 347 22.68 31.84 -2.96
C LYS A 347 21.40 31.08 -3.27
N ILE A 348 21.50 29.81 -3.66
CA ILE A 348 20.43 29.04 -4.31
C ILE A 348 20.14 27.72 -3.58
N ILE A 349 18.87 27.56 -3.17
CA ILE A 349 18.33 26.39 -2.49
C ILE A 349 17.39 25.62 -3.42
N ALA A 350 17.68 24.33 -3.63
CA ALA A 350 16.76 23.39 -4.26
C ALA A 350 15.91 22.70 -3.18
N LEU A 351 14.60 22.92 -3.20
CA LEU A 351 13.63 22.24 -2.34
C LEU A 351 13.10 21.01 -3.10
N SER A 352 13.68 19.85 -2.82
CA SER A 352 13.59 18.66 -3.67
C SER A 352 12.71 17.56 -3.09
N HIS A 353 11.84 17.01 -3.92
CA HIS A 353 11.15 15.75 -3.67
C HIS A 353 11.45 14.76 -4.81
N LEU A 354 12.75 14.52 -5.06
CA LEU A 354 13.24 13.52 -6.01
C LEU A 354 13.60 12.19 -5.33
N GLY A 355 14.27 12.26 -4.17
CA GLY A 355 14.84 11.10 -3.47
C GLY A 355 16.34 11.30 -3.24
N TYR A 356 16.88 10.74 -2.15
CA TYR A 356 18.26 11.04 -1.73
C TYR A 356 19.35 10.57 -2.72
N ASP A 357 19.14 9.45 -3.42
CA ASP A 357 20.10 9.00 -4.45
C ASP A 357 20.00 9.89 -5.72
N GLU A 358 18.84 10.46 -6.00
CA GLU A 358 18.56 11.42 -7.07
C GLU A 358 19.08 12.82 -6.72
N ASP A 359 18.95 13.26 -5.47
CA ASP A 359 19.46 14.54 -4.95
C ASP A 359 20.98 14.62 -5.05
N LYS A 360 21.69 13.51 -4.82
CA LYS A 360 23.14 13.41 -5.08
C LYS A 360 23.48 13.52 -6.57
N GLN A 361 22.70 12.86 -7.44
CA GLN A 361 22.88 12.99 -8.88
C GLN A 361 22.63 14.42 -9.37
N LEU A 362 21.68 15.14 -8.75
CA LEU A 362 21.42 16.56 -8.99
C LEU A 362 22.61 17.43 -8.55
N ALA A 363 23.12 17.24 -7.33
CA ALA A 363 24.28 17.97 -6.81
C ALA A 363 25.59 17.71 -7.60
N GLU A 364 25.78 16.49 -8.13
CA GLU A 364 26.90 16.13 -9.01
C GLU A 364 26.76 16.67 -10.45
N ALA A 365 25.53 16.93 -10.92
CA ALA A 365 25.26 17.34 -12.30
C ALA A 365 25.09 18.84 -12.50
N VAL A 366 24.53 19.55 -11.51
CA VAL A 366 24.14 20.96 -11.62
C VAL A 366 25.05 21.83 -10.74
N ASP A 367 25.84 22.68 -11.38
CA ASP A 367 26.60 23.76 -10.72
C ASP A 367 25.65 24.88 -10.25
N GLY A 368 26.07 25.75 -9.32
CA GLY A 368 25.23 26.85 -8.81
C GLY A 368 24.06 26.45 -7.90
N ILE A 369 24.05 25.22 -7.34
CA ILE A 369 23.17 24.84 -6.22
C ILE A 369 24.00 24.69 -4.94
N ASP A 370 23.70 25.51 -3.93
CA ASP A 370 24.38 25.48 -2.64
C ASP A 370 23.78 24.45 -1.67
N VAL A 371 22.45 24.37 -1.62
CA VAL A 371 21.74 23.52 -0.66
C VAL A 371 20.61 22.76 -1.35
N ILE A 372 20.57 21.44 -1.12
CA ILE A 372 19.41 20.60 -1.45
C ILE A 372 18.70 20.19 -0.16
N VAL A 373 17.44 20.63 -0.03
CA VAL A 373 16.54 20.26 1.05
C VAL A 373 15.62 19.15 0.52
N GLY A 374 15.98 17.89 0.80
CA GLY A 374 15.41 16.70 0.17
C GLY A 374 14.19 16.09 0.88
N GLY A 375 13.57 15.12 0.19
CA GLY A 375 12.34 14.40 0.59
C GLY A 375 12.25 13.02 -0.06
N HIS A 376 11.03 12.48 -0.20
CA HIS A 376 10.66 11.26 -0.95
C HIS A 376 11.23 9.92 -0.44
N SER A 377 12.54 9.83 -0.23
CA SER A 377 13.25 8.61 0.16
C SER A 377 13.17 8.25 1.66
N HIS A 378 12.56 9.13 2.46
CA HIS A 378 12.49 9.07 3.93
C HIS A 378 13.87 8.92 4.60
N THR A 379 14.94 9.41 3.97
CA THR A 379 16.31 9.25 4.46
C THR A 379 16.55 10.16 5.67
N VAL A 380 17.14 9.59 6.73
CA VAL A 380 17.57 10.31 7.93
C VAL A 380 19.05 10.68 7.75
N LEU A 381 19.37 11.98 7.64
CA LEU A 381 20.74 12.49 7.53
C LEU A 381 21.10 13.33 8.78
N PRO A 382 21.63 12.73 9.87
CA PRO A 382 21.86 13.43 11.14
C PRO A 382 22.86 14.59 11.09
N GLU A 383 23.81 14.55 10.15
CA GLU A 383 24.91 15.51 9.96
C GLU A 383 24.91 16.06 8.51
N GLY A 384 23.82 15.84 7.76
CA GLY A 384 23.75 16.12 6.31
C GLY A 384 24.67 15.24 5.46
N GLU A 385 24.90 15.64 4.21
CA GLU A 385 26.01 15.20 3.36
C GLU A 385 26.53 16.39 2.55
N VAL A 386 27.83 16.43 2.23
CA VAL A 386 28.45 17.48 1.41
C VAL A 386 29.02 16.86 0.14
N ILE A 387 28.64 17.42 -1.01
CA ILE A 387 29.15 17.04 -2.32
C ILE A 387 30.28 18.00 -2.70
N GLU A 388 31.50 17.51 -2.54
CA GLU A 388 32.77 18.22 -2.73
C GLU A 388 33.04 18.48 -4.23
N LYS A 389 32.71 19.68 -4.71
CA LYS A 389 33.11 20.23 -6.02
C LYS A 389 33.78 21.60 -5.82
N ASP A 390 34.01 22.38 -6.90
CA ASP A 390 34.67 23.70 -6.77
C ASP A 390 33.83 24.70 -5.92
N GLU A 391 32.51 24.54 -5.92
CA GLU A 391 31.53 25.24 -5.05
C GLU A 391 30.64 24.18 -4.36
N PRO A 392 30.79 23.91 -3.05
CA PRO A 392 30.26 22.68 -2.44
C PRO A 392 28.74 22.72 -2.18
N THR A 393 28.03 21.65 -2.58
CA THR A 393 26.58 21.51 -2.33
C THR A 393 26.31 20.70 -1.05
N VAL A 394 25.41 21.18 -0.17
CA VAL A 394 25.00 20.50 1.07
C VAL A 394 23.61 19.87 0.90
N ILE A 395 23.47 18.58 1.20
CA ILE A 395 22.21 17.83 1.11
C ILE A 395 21.69 17.49 2.51
N VAL A 396 20.41 17.78 2.79
CA VAL A 396 19.78 17.52 4.10
C VAL A 396 18.37 16.93 3.99
N GLN A 397 18.07 15.90 4.81
CA GLN A 397 16.75 15.26 4.90
C GLN A 397 16.48 14.74 6.34
N THR A 398 15.23 14.85 6.79
CA THR A 398 14.84 14.66 8.21
C THR A 398 14.34 13.27 8.59
N GLY A 399 14.26 12.34 7.64
CA GLY A 399 13.50 11.10 7.78
C GLY A 399 12.07 11.26 7.28
N GLU A 400 11.09 10.99 8.14
CA GLU A 400 9.65 11.01 7.83
C GLU A 400 8.83 11.48 9.05
N TYR A 401 7.54 11.74 8.85
CA TYR A 401 6.48 11.78 9.87
C TYR A 401 6.61 12.85 10.97
N LEU A 402 7.37 13.92 10.75
CA LEU A 402 7.78 14.85 11.83
C LEU A 402 8.41 14.08 13.01
N ASN A 403 9.22 13.06 12.73
CA ASN A 403 10.06 12.42 13.74
C ASN A 403 11.15 13.38 14.25
N ASN A 404 11.70 14.18 13.33
CA ASN A 404 12.69 15.21 13.57
C ASN A 404 12.25 16.55 12.93
N LEU A 405 12.83 17.65 13.41
CA LEU A 405 13.00 18.90 12.66
C LEU A 405 14.45 18.96 12.19
N GLY A 406 14.68 19.24 10.91
CA GLY A 406 16.03 19.52 10.42
C GLY A 406 16.42 20.96 10.65
N LYS A 407 17.66 21.20 11.08
CA LYS A 407 18.27 22.52 11.21
C LYS A 407 19.65 22.48 10.56
N LEU A 408 19.84 23.27 9.51
CA LEU A 408 21.11 23.48 8.83
C LEU A 408 21.54 24.93 9.03
N ASP A 409 22.62 25.15 9.77
CA ASP A 409 23.31 26.44 9.77
C ASP A 409 24.32 26.46 8.62
N VAL A 410 24.24 27.44 7.72
CA VAL A 410 25.22 27.66 6.62
C VAL A 410 25.78 29.07 6.70
N THR A 411 27.06 29.21 6.36
CA THR A 411 27.78 30.48 6.27
C THR A 411 28.31 30.65 4.84
N PHE A 412 27.88 31.71 4.16
CA PHE A 412 28.25 32.03 2.78
C PHE A 412 29.30 33.15 2.73
N ASP A 413 30.18 33.14 1.72
CA ASP A 413 31.17 34.20 1.49
C ASP A 413 30.65 35.35 0.59
N GLU A 414 31.53 36.31 0.25
CA GLU A 414 31.22 37.49 -0.58
C GLU A 414 30.75 37.16 -2.02
N ASN A 415 30.91 35.91 -2.46
CA ASN A 415 30.54 35.41 -3.79
C ASN A 415 29.33 34.46 -3.75
N GLY A 416 28.73 34.26 -2.57
CA GLY A 416 27.61 33.32 -2.38
C GLY A 416 28.04 31.89 -2.06
N VAL A 417 29.34 31.58 -1.94
CA VAL A 417 29.81 30.19 -1.79
C VAL A 417 29.82 29.74 -0.33
N ILE A 418 29.36 28.51 -0.06
CA ILE A 418 29.37 27.93 1.31
C ILE A 418 30.82 27.80 1.84
N LYS A 419 31.06 28.44 2.98
CA LYS A 419 32.34 28.54 3.69
C LYS A 419 32.40 27.67 4.95
N ASP A 420 31.28 27.50 5.64
CA ASP A 420 31.10 26.61 6.79
C ASP A 420 29.64 26.12 6.86
N GLN A 421 29.42 24.91 7.39
CA GLN A 421 28.08 24.33 7.52
C GLN A 421 27.96 23.39 8.74
N SER A 422 26.78 23.38 9.36
CA SER A 422 26.44 22.47 10.45
C SER A 422 24.96 22.06 10.40
N ALA A 423 24.70 20.88 9.82
CA ALA A 423 23.40 20.21 9.92
C ALA A 423 23.22 19.43 11.23
N GLU A 424 22.03 19.51 11.83
CA GLU A 424 21.58 18.65 12.93
C GLU A 424 20.10 18.25 12.78
N LEU A 425 19.73 17.08 13.32
CA LEU A 425 18.33 16.63 13.41
C LEU A 425 17.82 16.67 14.86
N LEU A 426 16.84 17.54 15.09
CA LEU A 426 16.23 17.79 16.41
C LEU A 426 15.02 16.88 16.60
N SER A 427 15.12 15.89 17.50
CA SER A 427 14.06 14.90 17.71
C SER A 427 12.80 15.52 18.31
N LEU A 428 11.70 15.45 17.57
CA LEU A 428 10.37 15.86 18.04
C LEU A 428 9.69 14.73 18.83
N THR A 429 10.16 13.48 18.68
CA THR A 429 9.62 12.28 19.34
C THR A 429 10.10 12.09 20.77
N ALA A 430 9.52 11.11 21.47
CA ALA A 430 9.94 10.69 22.79
C ALA A 430 11.05 9.64 22.71
N ASP A 431 12.05 9.76 23.58
CA ASP A 431 13.15 8.81 23.70
C ASP A 431 12.68 7.44 24.25
N SER A 432 13.61 6.49 24.35
CA SER A 432 13.35 5.15 24.91
C SER A 432 12.83 5.11 26.36
N ASN A 433 12.92 6.23 27.09
CA ASN A 433 12.42 6.40 28.46
C ASN A 433 11.06 7.15 28.50
N GLY A 434 10.55 7.62 27.36
CA GLY A 434 9.31 8.40 27.25
C GLY A 434 9.50 9.92 27.42
N VAL A 435 10.73 10.42 27.35
CA VAL A 435 11.06 11.85 27.48
C VAL A 435 11.16 12.49 26.10
N ARG A 436 10.40 13.56 25.84
CA ARG A 436 10.56 14.40 24.63
C ARG A 436 11.55 15.54 24.89
N GLN A 437 12.28 15.95 23.86
CA GLN A 437 13.17 17.11 23.89
C GLN A 437 12.37 18.42 23.98
N PHE A 438 11.29 18.51 23.21
CA PHE A 438 10.40 19.68 23.16
C PHE A 438 9.07 19.38 23.86
N ALA A 439 8.46 20.43 24.43
CA ALA A 439 7.09 20.37 24.91
C ALA A 439 6.10 20.53 23.74
N ALA A 440 4.85 20.11 23.94
CA ALA A 440 3.76 20.47 23.04
C ALA A 440 3.37 21.94 23.29
N ASP A 441 3.31 22.75 22.23
CA ASP A 441 2.70 24.08 22.30
C ASP A 441 1.20 23.94 22.63
N PRO A 442 0.69 24.66 23.66
CA PRO A 442 -0.70 24.48 24.10
C PRO A 442 -1.76 24.90 23.08
N ALA A 443 -1.51 25.93 22.27
CA ALA A 443 -2.48 26.44 21.30
C ALA A 443 -2.55 25.53 20.06
N PHE A 444 -1.40 25.02 19.64
CA PHE A 444 -1.33 23.98 18.60
C PHE A 444 -2.01 22.69 19.08
N GLN A 445 -1.80 22.27 20.33
CA GLN A 445 -2.46 21.08 20.88
C GLN A 445 -3.99 21.24 20.93
N GLU A 446 -4.51 22.39 21.38
CA GLU A 446 -5.96 22.67 21.36
C GLU A 446 -6.56 22.52 19.94
N LYS A 447 -5.81 22.92 18.91
CA LYS A 447 -6.25 22.78 17.52
C LYS A 447 -6.10 21.36 16.97
N VAL A 448 -5.09 20.60 17.39
CA VAL A 448 -4.99 19.16 17.11
C VAL A 448 -6.22 18.42 17.66
N ASP A 449 -6.64 18.74 18.89
CA ASP A 449 -7.79 18.13 19.55
C ASP A 449 -9.11 18.50 18.83
N GLU A 450 -9.25 19.75 18.35
CA GLU A 450 -10.38 20.17 17.51
C GLU A 450 -10.45 19.36 16.20
N PHE A 451 -9.33 19.21 15.47
CA PHE A 451 -9.28 18.41 14.25
C PHE A 451 -9.43 16.91 14.50
N ASN A 452 -9.08 16.40 15.70
CA ASN A 452 -9.27 15.00 16.06
C ASN A 452 -10.74 14.65 16.37
N THR A 453 -11.55 15.62 16.81
CA THR A 453 -12.97 15.41 17.17
C THR A 453 -13.81 14.67 16.10
N PRO A 454 -13.85 15.08 14.81
CA PRO A 454 -14.58 14.32 13.78
C PRO A 454 -13.94 12.97 13.43
N ILE A 455 -12.65 12.77 13.73
CA ILE A 455 -11.98 11.48 13.57
C ILE A 455 -12.47 10.53 14.67
N GLU A 456 -12.61 10.99 15.92
CA GLU A 456 -13.17 10.20 17.02
C GLU A 456 -14.62 9.77 16.77
N GLU A 457 -15.44 10.60 16.12
CA GLU A 457 -16.79 10.20 15.67
C GLU A 457 -16.72 9.11 14.60
N LEU A 458 -15.85 9.24 13.59
CA LEU A 458 -15.66 8.24 12.54
C LEU A 458 -15.15 6.91 13.09
N LEU A 459 -14.23 6.91 14.05
CA LEU A 459 -13.72 5.70 14.69
C LEU A 459 -14.80 4.95 15.49
N GLN A 460 -15.88 5.63 15.90
CA GLN A 460 -17.03 5.01 16.58
C GLN A 460 -18.07 4.41 15.62
N GLU A 461 -17.94 4.59 14.30
CA GLU A 461 -18.89 4.01 13.33
C GLU A 461 -18.83 2.47 13.34
N VAL A 462 -19.98 1.82 13.46
CA VAL A 462 -20.12 0.35 13.41
C VAL A 462 -20.17 -0.11 11.96
N VAL A 463 -19.04 -0.64 11.48
CA VAL A 463 -18.82 -1.10 10.11
C VAL A 463 -19.19 -2.58 9.90
N GLY A 464 -19.29 -3.35 10.98
CA GLY A 464 -19.54 -4.79 10.91
C GLY A 464 -20.14 -5.39 12.17
N ASN A 465 -20.34 -6.70 12.15
CA ASN A 465 -20.64 -7.52 13.32
C ASN A 465 -20.01 -8.90 13.12
N THR A 466 -19.48 -9.51 14.18
CA THR A 466 -18.97 -10.88 14.14
C THR A 466 -19.62 -11.77 15.18
N THR A 467 -19.99 -12.99 14.76
CA THR A 467 -20.61 -13.99 15.63
C THR A 467 -19.59 -14.86 16.38
N VAL A 468 -18.29 -14.57 16.25
CA VAL A 468 -17.17 -15.26 16.93
C VAL A 468 -16.07 -14.24 17.28
N PRO A 469 -15.25 -14.44 18.33
CA PRO A 469 -14.07 -13.62 18.53
C PRO A 469 -13.04 -13.86 17.41
N LEU A 470 -12.30 -12.82 17.02
CA LEU A 470 -11.33 -12.83 15.94
C LEU A 470 -9.91 -12.78 16.51
N ASP A 471 -9.19 -13.91 16.43
CA ASP A 471 -7.85 -14.10 17.01
C ASP A 471 -6.78 -13.33 16.22
N GLY A 472 -6.42 -12.15 16.73
CA GLY A 472 -5.35 -11.29 16.21
C GLY A 472 -4.14 -11.19 17.15
N GLU A 473 -4.06 -12.05 18.17
CA GLU A 473 -3.01 -11.98 19.18
C GLU A 473 -1.62 -12.13 18.55
N ARG A 474 -0.69 -11.23 18.89
CA ARG A 474 0.67 -11.20 18.33
C ARG A 474 1.37 -12.57 18.36
N ALA A 475 1.19 -13.35 19.42
CA ALA A 475 1.80 -14.68 19.54
C ALA A 475 1.18 -15.71 18.58
N ASN A 476 -0.09 -15.53 18.22
CA ASN A 476 -0.87 -16.41 17.36
C ASN A 476 -0.64 -16.08 15.88
N VAL A 477 -0.89 -14.83 15.46
CA VAL A 477 -0.73 -14.41 14.05
C VAL A 477 0.71 -14.50 13.52
N ARG A 478 1.69 -14.66 14.42
CA ARG A 478 3.11 -14.80 14.09
C ARG A 478 3.65 -16.24 14.15
N THR A 479 2.78 -17.23 14.39
CA THR A 479 3.18 -18.66 14.50
C THR A 479 2.16 -19.68 13.97
N LYS A 480 0.88 -19.33 13.79
CA LYS A 480 -0.19 -20.26 13.42
C LYS A 480 -1.28 -19.59 12.59
N GLU A 481 -2.14 -20.39 11.97
CA GLU A 481 -3.40 -19.93 11.39
C GLU A 481 -4.31 -19.32 12.47
N THR A 482 -4.97 -18.20 12.14
CA THR A 482 -6.03 -17.59 12.96
C THR A 482 -7.22 -17.24 12.07
N ASN A 483 -8.41 -17.13 12.67
CA ASN A 483 -9.62 -16.79 11.92
C ASN A 483 -9.64 -15.32 11.46
N LEU A 484 -8.97 -14.39 12.16
CA LEU A 484 -8.82 -13.01 11.71
C LEU A 484 -7.94 -12.91 10.45
N GLY A 485 -6.79 -13.59 10.43
CA GLY A 485 -5.93 -13.59 9.25
C GLY A 485 -6.57 -14.29 8.04
N ASN A 486 -7.39 -15.32 8.27
CA ASN A 486 -8.23 -15.91 7.22
C ASN A 486 -9.27 -14.90 6.70
N LEU A 487 -9.93 -14.15 7.59
CA LEU A 487 -10.95 -13.15 7.24
C LEU A 487 -10.37 -11.98 6.41
N ILE A 488 -9.22 -11.44 6.84
CA ILE A 488 -8.54 -10.34 6.14
C ILE A 488 -8.11 -10.80 4.74
N THR A 489 -7.46 -11.97 4.62
CA THR A 489 -7.03 -12.48 3.31
C THR A 489 -8.19 -12.87 2.40
N ASP A 490 -9.33 -13.31 2.94
CA ASP A 490 -10.55 -13.51 2.15
C ASP A 490 -11.12 -12.16 1.64
N GLY A 491 -11.04 -11.10 2.45
CA GLY A 491 -11.37 -9.73 2.03
C GLY A 491 -10.46 -9.19 0.92
N MET A 492 -9.16 -9.43 1.01
CA MET A 492 -8.18 -9.09 -0.03
C MET A 492 -8.50 -9.80 -1.35
N VAL A 493 -8.81 -11.10 -1.33
CA VAL A 493 -9.25 -11.82 -2.55
C VAL A 493 -10.56 -11.23 -3.09
N TRP A 494 -11.54 -10.97 -2.23
CA TRP A 494 -12.85 -10.45 -2.64
C TRP A 494 -12.76 -9.05 -3.29
N LYS A 495 -12.00 -8.12 -2.71
CA LYS A 495 -11.79 -6.78 -3.30
C LYS A 495 -10.96 -6.91 -4.59
N MET A 496 -9.91 -7.73 -4.60
CA MET A 496 -9.08 -7.91 -5.79
C MET A 496 -9.85 -8.51 -6.98
N GLN A 497 -10.82 -9.42 -6.74
CA GLN A 497 -11.68 -9.99 -7.77
C GLN A 497 -12.56 -8.95 -8.50
N GLN A 498 -12.69 -7.72 -7.99
CA GLN A 498 -13.37 -6.62 -8.67
C GLN A 498 -12.52 -6.02 -9.80
N PHE A 499 -11.19 -6.16 -9.71
CA PHE A 499 -10.20 -5.68 -10.69
C PHE A 499 -9.64 -6.82 -11.56
N PHE A 500 -9.28 -7.94 -10.91
CA PHE A 500 -8.67 -9.13 -11.49
C PHE A 500 -9.48 -10.39 -11.11
N PRO A 501 -10.58 -10.70 -11.83
CA PRO A 501 -11.53 -11.76 -11.46
C PRO A 501 -10.96 -13.18 -11.40
N GLU A 502 -9.76 -13.42 -11.94
CA GLU A 502 -9.04 -14.68 -11.84
C GLU A 502 -8.28 -14.87 -10.52
N THR A 503 -8.14 -13.82 -9.71
CA THR A 503 -7.41 -13.86 -8.43
C THR A 503 -8.09 -14.83 -7.46
N THR A 504 -7.38 -15.87 -7.04
CA THR A 504 -7.83 -16.76 -5.96
C THR A 504 -6.97 -16.69 -4.70
N ILE A 505 -5.74 -16.16 -4.80
CA ILE A 505 -4.73 -16.16 -3.74
C ILE A 505 -4.63 -14.78 -3.08
N ALA A 506 -4.51 -14.76 -1.75
CA ALA A 506 -3.98 -13.61 -1.03
C ALA A 506 -2.94 -14.01 0.02
N LEU A 507 -1.98 -13.13 0.28
CA LEU A 507 -0.93 -13.25 1.30
C LEU A 507 -0.95 -12.01 2.21
N GLN A 508 -0.91 -12.21 3.53
CA GLN A 508 -0.85 -11.14 4.54
C GLN A 508 0.11 -11.53 5.66
N ASN A 509 1.10 -10.68 5.96
CA ASN A 509 2.02 -10.90 7.08
C ASN A 509 1.33 -10.63 8.44
N GLY A 510 1.55 -11.53 9.41
CA GLY A 510 1.17 -11.34 10.83
C GLY A 510 1.96 -10.23 11.55
N GLY A 511 2.92 -9.61 10.85
CA GLY A 511 3.50 -8.32 11.15
C GLY A 511 2.47 -7.20 11.10
N GLY A 512 1.60 -7.24 10.08
CA GLY A 512 0.56 -6.26 9.78
C GLY A 512 -0.72 -6.38 10.62
N ILE A 513 -1.06 -7.57 11.13
CA ILE A 513 -2.26 -7.79 11.97
C ILE A 513 -1.91 -7.49 13.43
N ARG A 514 -2.56 -6.50 14.05
CA ARG A 514 -2.08 -5.90 15.31
C ARG A 514 -2.92 -6.11 16.57
N ALA A 515 -4.20 -6.45 16.44
CA ALA A 515 -5.09 -6.68 17.57
C ALA A 515 -6.12 -7.77 17.26
N SER A 516 -6.69 -8.35 18.31
CA SER A 516 -7.90 -9.17 18.25
C SER A 516 -9.15 -8.28 18.21
N ILE A 517 -10.26 -8.80 17.70
CA ILE A 517 -11.60 -8.17 17.79
C ILE A 517 -12.51 -9.11 18.57
N ASP A 518 -13.27 -8.57 19.53
CA ASP A 518 -14.17 -9.35 20.38
C ASP A 518 -15.44 -9.80 19.63
N GLN A 519 -16.21 -10.72 20.22
CA GLN A 519 -17.50 -11.11 19.63
C GLN A 519 -18.54 -10.00 19.84
N GLY A 520 -18.81 -9.20 18.80
CA GLY A 520 -19.79 -8.13 18.88
C GLY A 520 -19.99 -7.36 17.58
N GLU A 521 -20.49 -6.13 17.72
CA GLU A 521 -20.36 -5.08 16.69
C GLU A 521 -18.86 -4.80 16.47
N ILE A 522 -18.50 -4.41 15.24
CA ILE A 522 -17.12 -4.07 14.87
C ILE A 522 -17.11 -2.61 14.46
N THR A 523 -16.26 -1.81 15.10
CA THR A 523 -16.07 -0.39 14.81
C THR A 523 -14.97 -0.12 13.79
N MET A 524 -15.00 1.04 13.14
CA MET A 524 -13.88 1.54 12.33
C MET A 524 -12.60 1.69 13.19
N GLY A 525 -12.74 2.06 14.48
CA GLY A 525 -11.68 2.06 15.47
C GLY A 525 -11.01 0.70 15.64
N GLU A 526 -11.78 -0.38 15.73
CA GLU A 526 -11.23 -1.74 15.77
C GLU A 526 -10.56 -2.13 14.44
N VAL A 527 -11.19 -1.85 13.29
CA VAL A 527 -10.58 -2.10 11.96
C VAL A 527 -9.22 -1.40 11.83
N ARG A 528 -9.14 -0.11 12.20
CA ARG A 528 -7.91 0.67 12.24
C ARG A 528 -6.91 0.16 13.27
N THR A 529 -7.37 -0.36 14.42
CA THR A 529 -6.49 -0.96 15.44
C THR A 529 -5.92 -2.31 14.98
N VAL A 530 -6.62 -3.05 14.11
CA VAL A 530 -6.11 -4.30 13.50
C VAL A 530 -5.15 -4.03 12.35
N LEU A 531 -5.45 -3.06 11.49
CA LEU A 531 -4.65 -2.64 10.31
C LEU A 531 -4.30 -1.13 10.39
N PRO A 532 -3.25 -0.76 11.15
CA PRO A 532 -2.91 0.65 11.44
C PRO A 532 -1.83 1.25 10.52
N PHE A 533 -1.51 0.62 9.38
CA PHE A 533 -0.34 0.98 8.56
C PHE A 533 -0.68 1.58 7.19
N ASP A 534 -1.97 1.64 6.82
CA ASP A 534 -2.45 2.18 5.54
C ASP A 534 -1.78 1.54 4.30
N ASN A 535 -1.31 0.29 4.38
CA ASN A 535 -0.65 -0.37 3.24
C ASN A 535 -1.65 -0.47 2.07
N ALA A 536 -1.26 -0.06 0.86
CA ALA A 536 -2.11 -0.25 -0.30
C ALA A 536 -2.25 -1.75 -0.65
N LEU A 537 -3.45 -2.14 -1.08
CA LEU A 537 -3.70 -3.44 -1.69
C LEU A 537 -3.04 -3.49 -3.07
N VAL A 538 -2.23 -4.52 -3.33
CA VAL A 538 -1.52 -4.67 -4.62
C VAL A 538 -1.77 -6.04 -5.25
N ALA A 539 -1.81 -6.06 -6.58
CA ALA A 539 -1.86 -7.27 -7.41
C ALA A 539 -0.44 -7.59 -7.91
N ILE A 540 0.19 -8.62 -7.36
CA ILE A 540 1.53 -9.05 -7.78
C ILE A 540 1.47 -10.40 -8.51
N LYS A 541 2.19 -10.52 -9.64
CA LYS A 541 2.23 -11.73 -10.47
C LYS A 541 3.46 -12.55 -10.14
N LEU A 542 3.24 -13.67 -9.42
CA LEU A 542 4.28 -14.57 -8.95
C LEU A 542 4.19 -15.93 -9.65
N THR A 543 5.34 -16.56 -9.89
CA THR A 543 5.43 -17.99 -10.21
C THR A 543 5.05 -18.84 -8.99
N GLY A 544 4.63 -20.09 -9.22
CA GLY A 544 4.44 -21.07 -8.14
C GLY A 544 5.70 -21.31 -7.31
N LYS A 545 6.88 -21.15 -7.91
CA LYS A 545 8.19 -21.17 -7.23
C LYS A 545 8.37 -19.98 -6.29
N GLU A 546 8.12 -18.75 -6.74
CA GLU A 546 8.26 -17.53 -5.90
C GLU A 546 7.28 -17.53 -4.72
N ILE A 547 6.08 -18.10 -4.91
CA ILE A 547 5.12 -18.35 -3.84
C ILE A 547 5.66 -19.39 -2.85
N TRP A 548 6.30 -20.48 -3.32
CA TRP A 548 6.94 -21.45 -2.42
C TRP A 548 8.08 -20.81 -1.61
N GLU A 549 8.90 -19.98 -2.24
CA GLU A 549 10.00 -19.25 -1.59
C GLU A 549 9.49 -18.26 -0.53
N ALA A 550 8.38 -17.56 -0.80
CA ALA A 550 7.71 -16.72 0.20
C ALA A 550 7.13 -17.53 1.37
N LEU A 551 6.57 -18.72 1.11
CA LEU A 551 6.05 -19.61 2.15
C LEU A 551 7.16 -20.24 3.01
N GLU A 552 8.33 -20.55 2.43
CA GLU A 552 9.53 -20.97 3.17
C GLU A 552 10.05 -19.86 4.08
N HIS A 553 10.18 -18.63 3.55
CA HIS A 553 10.58 -17.46 4.35
C HIS A 553 9.61 -17.22 5.51
N SER A 554 8.30 -17.33 5.26
CA SER A 554 7.24 -17.18 6.25
C SER A 554 7.39 -18.08 7.47
N VAL A 555 7.87 -19.32 7.31
CA VAL A 555 8.07 -20.27 8.41
C VAL A 555 9.52 -20.41 8.86
N SER A 556 10.45 -19.67 8.26
CA SER A 556 11.90 -19.75 8.50
C SER A 556 12.27 -19.72 9.99
N ALA A 557 11.72 -18.75 10.73
CA ALA A 557 11.99 -18.51 12.15
C ALA A 557 11.25 -19.47 13.11
N TYR A 558 10.29 -20.26 12.62
CA TYR A 558 9.43 -21.11 13.45
C TYR A 558 10.26 -22.11 14.27
N PRO A 559 10.01 -22.26 15.60
CA PRO A 559 8.83 -21.83 16.36
C PRO A 559 8.89 -20.40 16.97
N SER A 560 9.87 -19.57 16.61
CA SER A 560 9.92 -18.17 17.02
C SER A 560 8.83 -17.35 16.30
N GLN A 561 8.35 -16.28 16.94
CA GLN A 561 7.40 -15.35 16.30
C GLN A 561 8.11 -14.54 15.20
N SER A 562 7.59 -14.56 13.97
CA SER A 562 8.04 -13.70 12.86
C SER A 562 7.00 -12.66 12.49
N GLY A 563 7.41 -11.46 12.04
CA GLY A 563 6.48 -10.55 11.36
C GLY A 563 6.00 -11.17 10.05
N GLY A 564 6.94 -11.66 9.23
CA GLY A 564 6.69 -12.31 7.96
C GLY A 564 5.96 -13.66 8.00
N PHE A 565 5.36 -14.09 9.12
CA PHE A 565 4.49 -15.28 9.09
C PHE A 565 3.23 -14.96 8.26
N LEU A 566 3.02 -15.65 7.15
CA LEU A 566 1.94 -15.37 6.20
C LEU A 566 0.64 -16.07 6.58
N HIS A 567 -0.39 -15.29 6.84
CA HIS A 567 -1.78 -15.69 6.63
C HIS A 567 -2.09 -15.74 5.14
N VAL A 568 -3.00 -16.63 4.75
CA VAL A 568 -3.28 -16.91 3.34
C VAL A 568 -4.77 -17.10 3.05
N SER A 569 -5.19 -16.68 1.85
CA SER A 569 -6.39 -17.19 1.19
C SER A 569 -6.01 -17.81 -0.16
N GLY A 570 -6.88 -18.65 -0.71
CA GLY A 570 -6.60 -19.44 -1.92
C GLY A 570 -5.56 -20.55 -1.79
N LEU A 571 -4.84 -20.63 -0.67
CA LEU A 571 -3.78 -21.60 -0.44
C LEU A 571 -4.09 -22.52 0.74
N LYS A 572 -3.55 -23.73 0.69
CA LYS A 572 -3.31 -24.57 1.88
C LYS A 572 -1.89 -25.10 1.84
N PHE A 573 -1.10 -24.88 2.89
CA PHE A 573 0.27 -25.40 2.97
C PHE A 573 0.58 -26.14 4.27
N LYS A 574 1.56 -27.05 4.18
CA LYS A 574 2.12 -27.82 5.29
C LYS A 574 3.62 -27.60 5.37
N PHE A 575 4.14 -27.50 6.60
CA PHE A 575 5.57 -27.36 6.85
C PHE A 575 6.02 -28.18 8.07
N ASP A 576 7.26 -28.68 8.05
CA ASP A 576 7.88 -29.41 9.16
C ASP A 576 8.69 -28.45 10.05
N PRO A 577 8.31 -28.28 11.34
CA PRO A 577 9.10 -27.52 12.30
C PRO A 577 10.56 -27.96 12.44
N ASP A 578 10.85 -29.26 12.30
CA ASP A 578 12.15 -29.85 12.60
C ASP A 578 13.18 -29.73 11.45
N LYS A 579 12.75 -29.24 10.28
CA LYS A 579 13.62 -28.96 9.12
C LYS A 579 14.35 -27.62 9.25
N PRO A 580 15.51 -27.43 8.60
CA PRO A 580 16.15 -26.12 8.49
C PRO A 580 15.28 -25.14 7.69
N ALA A 581 15.44 -23.84 7.93
CA ALA A 581 14.77 -22.79 7.15
C ALA A 581 15.15 -22.91 5.65
N GLY A 582 14.17 -22.78 4.75
CA GLY A 582 14.35 -23.03 3.32
C GLY A 582 14.12 -24.49 2.90
N GLU A 583 13.90 -25.41 3.84
CA GLU A 583 13.47 -26.80 3.58
C GLU A 583 12.26 -27.22 4.46
N LYS A 584 11.52 -26.25 5.03
CA LYS A 584 10.41 -26.51 5.95
C LYS A 584 9.13 -26.87 5.22
N VAL A 585 8.79 -26.18 4.13
CA VAL A 585 7.54 -26.39 3.38
C VAL A 585 7.69 -27.63 2.51
N TRP A 586 6.71 -28.53 2.58
CA TRP A 586 6.73 -29.81 1.86
C TRP A 586 5.46 -30.13 1.09
N SER A 587 4.44 -29.27 1.19
CA SER A 587 3.18 -29.40 0.45
C SER A 587 2.50 -28.03 0.36
N VAL A 588 2.34 -27.51 -0.85
CA VAL A 588 1.52 -26.32 -1.15
C VAL A 588 0.43 -26.72 -2.13
N LYS A 589 -0.83 -26.34 -1.84
CA LYS A 589 -1.98 -26.51 -2.73
C LYS A 589 -2.66 -25.17 -3.00
N VAL A 590 -3.03 -24.93 -4.26
CA VAL A 590 -3.73 -23.73 -4.74
C VAL A 590 -5.19 -24.05 -5.06
N LYS A 591 -6.09 -23.15 -4.71
CA LYS A 591 -7.52 -23.16 -5.05
C LYS A 591 -7.70 -22.71 -6.49
N THR A 592 -8.22 -23.59 -7.34
CA THR A 592 -8.60 -23.25 -8.72
C THR A 592 -9.85 -22.38 -8.75
N THR A 593 -10.11 -21.73 -9.89
CA THR A 593 -11.37 -21.01 -10.17
C THR A 593 -12.61 -21.90 -10.11
N GLU A 594 -12.44 -23.22 -10.19
CA GLU A 594 -13.50 -24.24 -9.98
C GLU A 594 -13.78 -24.50 -8.49
N GLY A 595 -13.02 -23.89 -7.58
CA GLY A 595 -13.11 -24.06 -6.12
C GLY A 595 -12.31 -25.23 -5.54
N ASN A 596 -11.72 -26.09 -6.39
CA ASN A 596 -10.97 -27.28 -5.98
C ASN A 596 -9.51 -26.94 -5.65
N PHE A 597 -8.92 -27.62 -4.66
CA PHE A 597 -7.48 -27.51 -4.38
C PHE A 597 -6.65 -28.52 -5.18
N LYS A 598 -5.61 -28.05 -5.86
CA LYS A 598 -4.61 -28.86 -6.58
C LYS A 598 -3.20 -28.51 -6.07
N PRO A 599 -2.17 -29.36 -6.24
CA PRO A 599 -0.78 -28.97 -5.97
C PRO A 599 -0.40 -27.68 -6.72
N ILE A 600 0.57 -26.92 -6.20
CA ILE A 600 1.10 -25.75 -6.90
C ILE A 600 2.00 -26.19 -8.08
N GLU A 601 1.84 -25.56 -9.23
CA GLU A 601 2.67 -25.79 -10.41
C GLU A 601 3.78 -24.72 -10.42
N LEU A 602 5.04 -25.13 -10.22
CA LEU A 602 6.13 -24.20 -9.89
C LEU A 602 6.39 -23.15 -11.00
N ASP A 603 6.26 -23.54 -12.26
CA ASP A 603 6.47 -22.66 -13.43
C ASP A 603 5.20 -21.87 -13.84
N GLN A 604 4.06 -22.09 -13.17
CA GLN A 604 2.82 -21.38 -13.47
C GLN A 604 2.82 -19.99 -12.83
N MET A 605 2.38 -18.97 -13.57
CA MET A 605 2.08 -17.64 -13.04
C MET A 605 0.70 -17.60 -12.35
N TYR A 606 0.62 -16.89 -11.23
CA TYR A 606 -0.59 -16.62 -10.46
C TYR A 606 -0.70 -15.12 -10.16
N THR A 607 -1.90 -14.56 -10.26
CA THR A 607 -2.22 -13.24 -9.69
C THR A 607 -2.44 -13.41 -8.19
N VAL A 608 -1.68 -12.68 -7.37
CA VAL A 608 -1.71 -12.73 -5.90
C VAL A 608 -2.06 -11.36 -5.35
N ALA A 609 -3.08 -11.29 -4.49
CA ALA A 609 -3.35 -10.09 -3.71
C ALA A 609 -2.44 -10.05 -2.47
N THR A 610 -1.76 -8.93 -2.24
CA THR A 610 -0.96 -8.71 -1.03
C THR A 610 -0.93 -7.23 -0.65
N ASN A 611 -0.14 -6.84 0.34
CA ASN A 611 0.03 -5.44 0.74
C ASN A 611 1.33 -4.84 0.17
N SER A 612 1.37 -3.52 -0.03
CA SER A 612 2.52 -2.81 -0.62
C SER A 612 3.85 -3.13 0.07
N PHE A 613 3.90 -3.05 1.41
CA PHE A 613 5.07 -3.36 2.23
C PHE A 613 5.67 -4.73 1.92
N THR A 614 4.86 -5.80 1.91
CA THR A 614 5.37 -7.16 1.59
C THR A 614 5.70 -7.34 0.12
N ALA A 615 4.99 -6.68 -0.80
CA ALA A 615 5.31 -6.70 -2.23
C ALA A 615 6.67 -6.06 -2.54
N GLN A 616 7.03 -4.98 -1.85
CA GLN A 616 8.33 -4.31 -1.95
C GLN A 616 9.46 -5.06 -1.21
N GLY A 617 9.15 -6.15 -0.49
CA GLY A 617 10.13 -6.98 0.23
C GLY A 617 10.21 -6.78 1.74
N GLY A 618 9.33 -5.96 2.32
CA GLY A 618 9.18 -5.82 3.77
C GLY A 618 8.97 -7.16 4.48
N ASP A 619 9.38 -7.26 5.75
CA ASP A 619 9.54 -8.53 6.48
C ASP A 619 10.54 -9.54 5.85
N GLY A 620 11.20 -9.21 4.72
CA GLY A 620 12.24 -9.99 4.06
C GLY A 620 11.80 -10.84 2.85
N PHE A 621 10.67 -10.52 2.21
CA PHE A 621 10.15 -11.28 1.06
C PHE A 621 10.89 -10.97 -0.25
N ASP A 622 12.12 -11.46 -0.40
CA ASP A 622 12.94 -11.23 -1.60
C ASP A 622 12.29 -11.72 -2.91
N SER A 623 11.48 -12.79 -2.89
CA SER A 623 10.78 -13.26 -4.10
C SER A 623 9.62 -12.34 -4.53
N LEU A 624 9.03 -11.59 -3.59
CA LEU A 624 8.06 -10.54 -3.90
C LEU A 624 8.80 -9.28 -4.36
N ARG A 625 9.88 -8.88 -3.67
CA ARG A 625 10.74 -7.75 -4.03
C ARG A 625 11.26 -7.84 -5.47
N GLN A 626 11.73 -9.02 -5.89
CA GLN A 626 12.17 -9.22 -7.27
C GLN A 626 11.01 -9.08 -8.26
N ALA A 627 9.82 -9.59 -7.93
CA ALA A 627 8.65 -9.42 -8.79
C ALA A 627 8.16 -7.96 -8.86
N TYR A 628 8.31 -7.18 -7.79
CA TYR A 628 8.11 -5.73 -7.82
C TYR A 628 9.12 -5.04 -8.76
N LEU A 629 10.42 -5.30 -8.59
CA LEU A 629 11.50 -4.75 -9.43
C LEU A 629 11.41 -5.18 -10.90
N ASP A 630 10.83 -6.35 -11.19
CA ASP A 630 10.54 -6.83 -12.55
C ASP A 630 9.30 -6.13 -13.20
N GLY A 631 8.66 -5.18 -12.52
CA GLY A 631 7.42 -4.54 -12.98
C GLY A 631 6.20 -5.47 -13.00
N ARG A 632 6.18 -6.52 -12.15
CA ARG A 632 5.08 -7.51 -12.07
C ARG A 632 4.05 -7.19 -10.98
N MET A 633 4.14 -6.01 -10.36
CA MET A 633 3.22 -5.47 -9.37
C MET A 633 2.31 -4.41 -10.02
N ILE A 634 1.04 -4.37 -9.62
CA ILE A 634 0.08 -3.31 -9.96
C ILE A 634 -0.54 -2.83 -8.66
N ASN A 635 -0.40 -1.56 -8.32
CA ASN A 635 -1.07 -0.97 -7.16
C ASN A 635 -2.56 -0.80 -7.47
N ILE A 636 -3.40 -0.92 -6.44
CA ILE A 636 -4.85 -0.67 -6.53
C ILE A 636 -5.22 0.65 -5.82
N ASP A 637 -4.28 1.23 -5.06
CA ASP A 637 -4.42 2.52 -4.35
C ASP A 637 -5.57 2.57 -3.35
N ILE A 638 -5.88 1.39 -2.79
CA ILE A 638 -6.90 1.22 -1.74
C ILE A 638 -6.21 0.65 -0.49
N PRO A 639 -6.21 1.39 0.65
CA PRO A 639 -5.59 0.93 1.89
C PRO A 639 -6.20 -0.36 2.46
N ASP A 640 -5.37 -1.15 3.13
CA ASP A 640 -5.71 -2.44 3.74
C ASP A 640 -6.89 -2.37 4.72
N TYR A 641 -6.99 -1.31 5.52
CA TYR A 641 -8.14 -1.06 6.40
C TYR A 641 -9.45 -0.86 5.61
N GLU A 642 -9.43 -0.19 4.44
CA GLU A 642 -10.61 0.04 3.61
C GLU A 642 -11.06 -1.26 2.92
N VAL A 643 -10.09 -2.06 2.44
CA VAL A 643 -10.36 -3.40 1.92
C VAL A 643 -11.06 -4.28 2.96
N PHE A 644 -10.60 -4.23 4.21
CA PHE A 644 -11.21 -4.99 5.29
C PHE A 644 -12.59 -4.44 5.68
N ASN A 645 -12.72 -3.11 5.80
CA ASN A 645 -14.00 -2.41 6.02
C ASN A 645 -15.07 -2.81 4.98
N ASP A 646 -14.77 -2.68 3.70
CA ASP A 646 -15.71 -2.98 2.62
C ASP A 646 -16.16 -4.44 2.66
N TYR A 647 -15.23 -5.35 2.99
CA TYR A 647 -15.55 -6.77 3.14
C TYR A 647 -16.46 -7.03 4.34
N LEU A 648 -16.24 -6.37 5.48
CA LEU A 648 -17.11 -6.45 6.66
C LEU A 648 -18.51 -5.90 6.36
N VAL A 649 -18.61 -4.73 5.72
CA VAL A 649 -19.87 -4.11 5.31
C VAL A 649 -20.65 -5.01 4.33
N ALA A 650 -19.95 -5.61 3.36
CA ALA A 650 -20.56 -6.50 2.36
C ALA A 650 -20.99 -7.88 2.91
N HIS A 651 -20.37 -8.37 4.00
CA HIS A 651 -20.58 -9.72 4.54
C HIS A 651 -21.05 -9.73 6.00
N ASN A 652 -21.70 -8.66 6.45
CA ASN A 652 -22.22 -8.53 7.81
C ASN A 652 -23.42 -9.48 8.07
N PRO A 653 -23.40 -10.36 9.10
CA PRO A 653 -22.33 -10.59 10.07
C PRO A 653 -21.33 -11.68 9.64
N VAL A 654 -20.06 -11.50 9.99
CA VAL A 654 -18.97 -12.45 9.67
C VAL A 654 -18.80 -13.54 10.73
N SER A 655 -18.39 -14.74 10.30
CA SER A 655 -18.18 -15.90 11.17
C SER A 655 -16.98 -16.78 10.75
N PRO A 656 -15.76 -16.21 10.62
CA PRO A 656 -14.60 -16.95 10.11
C PRO A 656 -14.11 -18.03 11.09
N SER A 657 -13.44 -19.04 10.56
CA SER A 657 -12.85 -20.13 11.35
C SER A 657 -11.44 -20.50 10.87
N VAL A 658 -10.75 -21.34 11.64
CA VAL A 658 -9.49 -21.99 11.23
C VAL A 658 -9.84 -23.21 10.38
N GLU A 659 -9.37 -23.23 9.14
CA GLU A 659 -9.75 -24.20 8.10
C GLU A 659 -8.63 -25.18 7.74
N GLY A 660 -7.47 -25.09 8.40
CA GLY A 660 -6.28 -25.85 8.01
C GLY A 660 -5.67 -25.34 6.71
N ARG A 661 -5.66 -24.02 6.52
CA ARG A 661 -4.85 -23.32 5.51
C ARG A 661 -3.36 -23.40 5.83
N ILE A 662 -2.98 -23.45 7.11
CA ILE A 662 -1.58 -23.53 7.55
C ILE A 662 -1.43 -24.64 8.59
N VAL A 663 -0.61 -25.65 8.31
CA VAL A 663 -0.44 -26.81 9.20
C VAL A 663 1.04 -27.12 9.45
N ALA A 664 1.49 -26.90 10.69
CA ALA A 664 2.73 -27.46 11.20
C ALA A 664 2.59 -28.98 11.34
N ALA A 665 3.28 -29.74 10.50
CA ALA A 665 3.24 -31.20 10.47
C ALA A 665 4.57 -31.76 9.94
N LYS A 666 5.06 -32.83 10.55
CA LYS A 666 6.28 -33.51 10.11
C LYS A 666 6.21 -33.92 8.65
N GLU A 667 7.32 -33.78 7.93
CA GLU A 667 7.46 -34.31 6.59
C GLU A 667 7.31 -35.85 6.62
N PRO A 668 6.43 -36.42 5.78
CA PRO A 668 6.22 -37.87 5.67
C PRO A 668 7.49 -38.66 5.32
N SER A 669 8.14 -39.24 6.34
CA SER A 669 9.27 -40.15 6.15
C SER A 669 8.80 -41.56 5.75
N GLY A 670 8.81 -41.87 4.45
CA GLY A 670 8.47 -43.18 3.93
C GLY A 670 8.63 -43.31 2.42
N GLU A 671 8.50 -44.53 1.90
CA GLU A 671 8.33 -44.74 0.46
C GLU A 671 6.88 -44.45 0.04
N ASN A 672 6.69 -43.91 -1.15
CA ASN A 672 5.39 -43.86 -1.84
C ASN A 672 4.89 -45.26 -2.30
N LYS A 673 5.37 -46.34 -1.67
CA LYS A 673 5.17 -47.73 -2.07
C LYS A 673 4.62 -48.54 -0.90
N VAL A 674 3.52 -49.24 -1.11
CA VAL A 674 2.87 -50.07 -0.09
C VAL A 674 2.78 -51.53 -0.53
N ASN A 675 3.10 -52.43 0.39
CA ASN A 675 2.86 -53.86 0.24
C ASN A 675 1.51 -54.18 0.90
N PRO A 676 0.47 -54.57 0.14
CA PRO A 676 -0.85 -54.84 0.71
C PRO A 676 -0.85 -56.16 1.49
N THR A 677 -1.73 -56.25 2.48
CA THR A 677 -2.07 -57.54 3.09
C THR A 677 -2.91 -58.34 2.08
N ILE A 678 -2.49 -59.59 1.79
CA ILE A 678 -3.15 -60.43 0.77
C ILE A 678 -3.82 -61.64 1.43
N ASN A 679 -5.15 -61.59 1.56
CA ASN A 679 -5.98 -62.64 2.15
C ASN A 679 -6.89 -63.26 1.07
N ASN A 680 -6.83 -64.58 0.89
CA ASN A 680 -7.65 -65.34 -0.09
C ASN A 680 -7.65 -64.76 -1.53
N GLY A 681 -6.54 -64.15 -1.96
CA GLY A 681 -6.42 -63.51 -3.28
C GLY A 681 -6.97 -62.07 -3.36
N VAL A 682 -7.39 -61.48 -2.23
CA VAL A 682 -7.74 -60.07 -2.11
C VAL A 682 -6.60 -59.30 -1.44
N ALA A 683 -6.12 -58.24 -2.09
CA ALA A 683 -5.19 -57.26 -1.56
C ALA A 683 -5.94 -56.07 -0.95
N THR A 684 -5.61 -55.74 0.29
CA THR A 684 -6.08 -54.56 1.03
C THR A 684 -4.92 -53.87 1.72
N VAL A 685 -4.94 -52.55 1.79
CA VAL A 685 -4.01 -51.74 2.60
C VAL A 685 -4.80 -51.17 3.78
N ASP A 686 -4.20 -51.09 4.97
CA ASP A 686 -4.80 -50.40 6.11
C ASP A 686 -4.70 -48.87 5.95
N ASP A 687 -5.65 -48.15 6.54
CA ASP A 687 -5.80 -46.70 6.30
C ASP A 687 -4.60 -45.87 6.80
N ALA A 688 -3.88 -46.34 7.82
CA ALA A 688 -2.69 -45.66 8.34
C ALA A 688 -1.50 -45.78 7.37
N THR A 689 -1.20 -47.00 6.90
CA THR A 689 -0.18 -47.25 5.89
C THR A 689 -0.52 -46.57 4.56
N PHE A 690 -1.80 -46.61 4.16
CA PHE A 690 -2.28 -45.98 2.94
C PHE A 690 -2.17 -44.45 2.99
N LYS A 691 -2.60 -43.82 4.10
CA LYS A 691 -2.46 -42.38 4.32
C LYS A 691 -1.00 -41.95 4.28
N ASN A 692 -0.13 -42.60 5.07
CA ASN A 692 1.29 -42.23 5.15
C ASN A 692 1.96 -42.26 3.76
N ALA A 693 1.63 -43.26 2.94
CA ALA A 693 2.18 -43.38 1.59
C ALA A 693 1.57 -42.41 0.58
N ILE A 694 0.33 -41.93 0.78
CA ILE A 694 -0.22 -40.77 0.05
C ILE A 694 0.53 -39.49 0.43
N GLU A 695 0.73 -39.23 1.71
CA GLU A 695 1.43 -38.02 2.16
C GLU A 695 2.90 -38.02 1.66
N ALA A 696 3.58 -39.18 1.66
CA ALA A 696 4.89 -39.35 1.01
C ALA A 696 4.84 -39.21 -0.53
N ALA A 697 3.76 -39.66 -1.18
CA ALA A 697 3.58 -39.48 -2.62
C ALA A 697 3.39 -38.00 -3.01
N VAL A 698 2.73 -37.20 -2.17
CA VAL A 698 2.61 -35.73 -2.31
C VAL A 698 3.97 -35.06 -2.21
N VAL A 699 4.76 -35.34 -1.16
CA VAL A 699 6.13 -34.80 -0.98
C VAL A 699 6.99 -35.08 -2.21
N ALA A 700 6.97 -36.31 -2.71
CA ALA A 700 7.78 -36.72 -3.86
C ALA A 700 7.17 -36.35 -5.23
N ASN A 701 6.10 -35.54 -5.29
CA ASN A 701 5.30 -35.20 -6.48
C ASN A 701 5.08 -36.41 -7.42
N SER A 702 4.47 -37.46 -6.88
CA SER A 702 4.52 -38.80 -7.44
C SER A 702 3.20 -39.57 -7.31
N ALA A 703 3.23 -40.87 -7.65
CA ALA A 703 2.08 -41.76 -7.52
C ALA A 703 2.28 -42.74 -6.37
N LEU A 704 1.18 -43.10 -5.71
CA LEU A 704 1.15 -44.21 -4.75
C LEU A 704 1.27 -45.55 -5.49
N GLU A 705 2.28 -46.35 -5.20
CA GLU A 705 2.47 -47.68 -5.80
C GLU A 705 2.07 -48.80 -4.84
N ILE A 706 1.03 -49.57 -5.18
CA ILE A 706 0.69 -50.82 -4.50
C ILE A 706 1.45 -51.96 -5.18
N ASN A 707 2.48 -52.47 -4.49
CA ASN A 707 3.27 -53.61 -4.95
C ASN A 707 2.54 -54.92 -4.65
N LEU A 708 2.02 -55.55 -5.70
CA LEU A 708 1.23 -56.79 -5.64
C LEU A 708 2.10 -58.05 -5.48
N ASN A 709 3.39 -57.92 -5.15
CA ASN A 709 4.29 -58.99 -4.71
C ASN A 709 4.27 -60.23 -5.62
N GLY A 710 4.38 -60.01 -6.93
CA GLY A 710 4.42 -61.06 -7.95
C GLY A 710 3.13 -61.86 -8.13
N LYS A 711 1.99 -61.45 -7.54
CA LYS A 711 0.73 -62.18 -7.70
C LYS A 711 0.14 -61.97 -9.10
N GLU A 712 -0.04 -63.07 -9.81
CA GLU A 712 -0.52 -63.10 -11.19
C GLU A 712 -2.05 -63.14 -11.32
N ASN A 713 -2.75 -63.49 -10.24
CA ASN A 713 -4.21 -63.51 -10.12
C ASN A 713 -4.59 -62.88 -8.78
N ILE A 714 -5.18 -61.68 -8.79
CA ILE A 714 -5.44 -60.89 -7.56
C ILE A 714 -6.57 -59.86 -7.74
N LYS A 715 -7.37 -59.68 -6.70
CA LYS A 715 -8.32 -58.56 -6.55
C LYS A 715 -7.72 -57.52 -5.62
N ILE A 716 -7.54 -56.29 -6.06
CA ILE A 716 -7.26 -55.12 -5.23
C ILE A 716 -8.61 -54.50 -4.84
N GLN A 717 -8.76 -54.09 -3.58
CA GLN A 717 -9.92 -53.33 -3.12
C GLN A 717 -9.47 -52.17 -2.21
N LEU A 718 -9.87 -50.95 -2.57
CA LEU A 718 -9.71 -49.74 -1.75
C LEU A 718 -11.08 -49.24 -1.28
N THR A 719 -11.13 -48.69 -0.07
CA THR A 719 -12.35 -48.11 0.51
C THR A 719 -12.71 -46.78 -0.15
N ALA A 720 -13.96 -46.32 0.06
CA ALA A 720 -14.40 -44.99 -0.34
C ALA A 720 -13.48 -43.87 0.22
N ASP A 721 -13.04 -44.00 1.47
CA ASP A 721 -12.19 -43.03 2.15
C ASP A 721 -10.74 -43.05 1.61
N GLN A 722 -10.25 -44.20 1.18
CA GLN A 722 -8.95 -44.34 0.50
C GLN A 722 -8.99 -43.73 -0.90
N VAL A 723 -10.10 -43.91 -1.64
CA VAL A 723 -10.31 -43.27 -2.94
C VAL A 723 -10.46 -41.75 -2.79
N ALA A 724 -11.21 -41.27 -1.78
CA ALA A 724 -11.32 -39.86 -1.45
C ALA A 724 -9.93 -39.23 -1.21
N GLN A 725 -9.09 -39.85 -0.38
CA GLN A 725 -7.72 -39.37 -0.14
C GLN A 725 -6.85 -39.29 -1.40
N LEU A 726 -6.99 -40.20 -2.37
CA LEU A 726 -6.30 -40.08 -3.66
C LEU A 726 -6.80 -38.86 -4.44
N THR A 727 -8.11 -38.63 -4.49
CA THR A 727 -8.70 -37.48 -5.20
C THR A 727 -8.36 -36.13 -4.55
N GLU A 728 -8.49 -36.01 -3.22
CA GLU A 728 -8.22 -34.79 -2.45
C GLU A 728 -6.75 -34.36 -2.44
N ASN A 729 -5.84 -35.31 -2.70
CA ASN A 729 -4.40 -35.05 -2.79
C ASN A 729 -3.88 -35.04 -4.23
N GLY A 730 -4.74 -35.30 -5.22
CA GLY A 730 -4.35 -35.39 -6.63
C GLY A 730 -3.45 -36.58 -6.97
N VAL A 731 -3.11 -37.44 -6.01
CA VAL A 731 -2.12 -38.52 -6.14
C VAL A 731 -2.62 -39.62 -7.08
N PRO A 732 -1.93 -39.89 -8.21
CA PRO A 732 -2.27 -41.03 -9.07
C PRO A 732 -1.96 -42.36 -8.38
N LEU A 733 -2.70 -43.41 -8.74
CA LEU A 733 -2.51 -44.76 -8.20
C LEU A 733 -1.78 -45.66 -9.21
N VAL A 734 -0.73 -46.34 -8.77
CA VAL A 734 -0.04 -47.40 -9.53
C VAL A 734 -0.29 -48.75 -8.87
N LEU A 735 -0.74 -49.74 -9.64
CA LEU A 735 -0.89 -51.13 -9.22
C LEU A 735 0.08 -52.00 -10.04
N ALA A 736 1.05 -52.64 -9.41
CA ALA A 736 2.12 -53.36 -10.12
C ALA A 736 2.43 -54.74 -9.53
N ASN A 737 2.53 -55.78 -10.37
CA ASN A 737 2.99 -57.12 -9.97
C ASN A 737 4.37 -57.51 -10.56
N GLY A 738 5.07 -56.57 -11.19
CA GLY A 738 6.36 -56.78 -11.86
C GLY A 738 6.25 -57.28 -13.31
N SER A 739 5.18 -58.00 -13.66
CA SER A 739 4.89 -58.44 -15.04
C SER A 739 3.94 -57.50 -15.77
N VAL A 740 2.98 -56.92 -15.05
CA VAL A 740 2.07 -55.85 -15.51
C VAL A 740 1.98 -54.75 -14.45
N SER A 741 1.80 -53.51 -14.91
CA SER A 741 1.55 -52.32 -14.09
C SER A 741 0.43 -51.48 -14.72
N ILE A 742 -0.42 -50.90 -13.87
CA ILE A 742 -1.55 -50.03 -14.23
C ILE A 742 -1.36 -48.71 -13.48
N ARG A 743 -1.30 -47.56 -14.17
CA ARG A 743 -1.33 -46.22 -13.56
C ARG A 743 -2.67 -45.56 -13.87
N ILE A 744 -3.43 -45.29 -12.82
CA ILE A 744 -4.76 -44.65 -12.86
C ILE A 744 -4.61 -43.21 -12.36
N PRO A 745 -4.94 -42.18 -13.17
CA PRO A 745 -5.00 -40.80 -12.71
C PRO A 745 -6.03 -40.63 -11.58
N SER A 746 -5.77 -39.71 -10.64
CA SER A 746 -6.70 -39.36 -9.56
C SER A 746 -8.02 -38.78 -10.10
N SER A 747 -7.96 -37.99 -11.17
CA SER A 747 -9.07 -37.45 -11.97
C SER A 747 -10.03 -38.50 -12.54
N VAL A 748 -9.62 -39.77 -12.62
CA VAL A 748 -10.42 -40.89 -13.14
C VAL A 748 -11.23 -41.59 -12.03
N LEU A 749 -11.01 -41.24 -10.76
CA LEU A 749 -11.67 -41.86 -9.62
C LEU A 749 -12.89 -41.04 -9.14
N GLU A 750 -13.98 -41.74 -8.80
CA GLU A 750 -15.16 -41.12 -8.17
C GLU A 750 -14.91 -40.94 -6.67
N ALA A 751 -14.78 -39.70 -6.18
CA ALA A 751 -14.60 -39.40 -4.76
C ALA A 751 -15.76 -39.98 -3.92
N GLY A 752 -15.45 -40.75 -2.89
CA GLY A 752 -16.44 -41.47 -2.07
C GLY A 752 -16.96 -42.79 -2.69
N GLY A 753 -16.45 -43.23 -3.84
CA GLY A 753 -16.72 -44.55 -4.43
C GLY A 753 -15.65 -45.58 -4.06
N GLU A 754 -16.03 -46.84 -3.80
CA GLU A 754 -15.05 -47.93 -3.71
C GLU A 754 -14.37 -48.18 -5.07
N LEU A 755 -13.06 -48.47 -5.04
CA LEU A 755 -12.29 -48.95 -6.19
C LEU A 755 -12.01 -50.45 -6.03
N VAL A 756 -12.38 -51.24 -7.03
CA VAL A 756 -11.96 -52.64 -7.19
C VAL A 756 -11.21 -52.80 -8.50
N VAL A 757 -10.04 -53.42 -8.45
CA VAL A 757 -9.28 -53.82 -9.65
C VAL A 757 -8.98 -55.31 -9.60
N ILE A 758 -9.32 -56.06 -10.65
CA ILE A 758 -9.01 -57.47 -10.78
C ILE A 758 -7.97 -57.63 -11.89
N ILE A 759 -6.86 -58.27 -11.57
CA ILE A 759 -5.80 -58.63 -12.51
C ILE A 759 -5.74 -60.16 -12.56
N SER A 760 -6.06 -60.75 -13.71
CA SER A 760 -6.07 -62.20 -13.91
C SER A 760 -5.17 -62.60 -15.07
N LYS A 761 -4.12 -63.39 -14.81
CA LYS A 761 -3.27 -63.97 -15.84
C LYS A 761 -3.97 -65.17 -16.50
N LEU A 762 -4.19 -65.08 -17.79
CA LEU A 762 -4.74 -66.14 -18.63
C LEU A 762 -3.61 -66.97 -19.27
N ALA A 763 -3.97 -68.01 -20.01
CA ALA A 763 -3.01 -68.80 -20.77
C ALA A 763 -2.31 -67.96 -21.87
N ASP A 764 -1.00 -68.14 -22.04
CA ASP A 764 -0.19 -67.48 -23.07
C ASP A 764 -0.78 -67.73 -24.47
N THR A 765 -1.00 -66.65 -25.23
CA THR A 765 -1.39 -66.76 -26.64
C THR A 765 -0.17 -67.00 -27.53
N LYS A 766 -0.30 -67.90 -28.51
CA LYS A 766 0.74 -68.20 -29.51
C LYS A 766 1.26 -66.91 -30.17
N GLY A 767 2.56 -66.64 -30.03
CA GLY A 767 3.21 -65.45 -30.59
C GLY A 767 3.24 -64.21 -29.68
N ALA A 768 2.60 -64.25 -28.50
CA ALA A 768 2.71 -63.18 -27.51
C ALA A 768 4.09 -63.20 -26.82
N VAL A 769 4.66 -62.02 -26.58
CA VAL A 769 5.96 -61.83 -25.92
C VAL A 769 5.83 -61.42 -24.45
N SER A 770 4.62 -61.10 -23.98
CA SER A 770 4.23 -61.05 -22.57
C SER A 770 3.19 -62.14 -22.28
N PRO A 771 2.84 -62.41 -21.00
CA PRO A 771 1.61 -63.13 -20.68
C PRO A 771 0.36 -62.39 -21.18
N VAL A 772 -0.78 -63.08 -21.14
CA VAL A 772 -2.11 -62.47 -21.34
C VAL A 772 -2.71 -62.09 -19.98
N TYR A 773 -3.15 -60.84 -19.82
CA TYR A 773 -3.83 -60.37 -18.61
C TYR A 773 -5.23 -59.86 -18.91
N GLU A 774 -6.24 -60.39 -18.23
CA GLU A 774 -7.56 -59.80 -18.13
C GLU A 774 -7.56 -58.75 -17.01
N LEU A 775 -7.95 -57.52 -17.34
CA LEU A 775 -7.95 -56.38 -16.43
C LEU A 775 -9.38 -55.83 -16.30
N ILE A 776 -9.96 -55.92 -15.10
CA ILE A 776 -11.31 -55.41 -14.81
C ILE A 776 -11.17 -54.34 -13.73
N ILE A 777 -11.70 -53.13 -13.99
CA ILE A 777 -11.85 -52.08 -12.99
C ILE A 777 -13.33 -51.89 -12.67
N GLN A 778 -13.66 -51.68 -11.40
CA GLN A 778 -14.98 -51.29 -10.95
C GLN A 778 -14.88 -50.03 -10.07
N LEU A 779 -15.73 -49.03 -10.35
CA LEU A 779 -15.91 -47.83 -9.54
C LEU A 779 -17.33 -47.84 -8.96
N GLY A 780 -17.48 -47.62 -7.66
CA GLY A 780 -18.79 -47.64 -6.99
C GLY A 780 -19.58 -48.94 -7.22
N GLY A 781 -18.87 -50.07 -7.33
CA GLY A 781 -19.43 -51.39 -7.63
C GLY A 781 -19.83 -51.64 -9.10
N LYS A 782 -19.64 -50.67 -10.02
CA LYS A 782 -19.95 -50.81 -11.45
C LYS A 782 -18.67 -51.08 -12.25
N SER A 783 -18.65 -52.14 -13.06
CA SER A 783 -17.52 -52.41 -13.96
C SER A 783 -17.39 -51.33 -15.04
N VAL A 784 -16.21 -50.75 -15.19
CA VAL A 784 -15.91 -49.69 -16.17
C VAL A 784 -15.16 -50.30 -17.35
N THR A 785 -15.64 -50.04 -18.56
CA THR A 785 -15.05 -50.54 -19.82
C THR A 785 -14.42 -49.46 -20.69
N GLN A 786 -14.74 -48.19 -20.43
CA GLN A 786 -14.15 -46.99 -21.04
C GLN A 786 -14.07 -45.85 -20.01
N PHE A 787 -12.97 -45.09 -20.04
CA PHE A 787 -12.73 -43.90 -19.20
C PHE A 787 -12.72 -42.60 -19.99
N SER A 788 -12.95 -41.47 -19.31
CA SER A 788 -12.88 -40.11 -19.85
C SER A 788 -11.44 -39.70 -20.18
N GLU A 789 -10.54 -39.91 -19.23
CA GLU A 789 -9.08 -39.77 -19.41
C GLU A 789 -8.43 -41.16 -19.51
N PRO A 790 -7.34 -41.32 -20.29
CA PRO A 790 -6.69 -42.61 -20.45
C PRO A 790 -5.83 -42.98 -19.23
N VAL A 791 -5.83 -44.27 -18.88
CA VAL A 791 -4.81 -44.85 -17.99
C VAL A 791 -3.51 -45.07 -18.74
N THR A 792 -2.43 -45.37 -18.00
CA THR A 792 -1.22 -45.97 -18.58
C THR A 792 -1.12 -47.43 -18.16
N LEU A 793 -0.90 -48.33 -19.12
CA LEU A 793 -0.55 -49.73 -18.91
C LEU A 793 0.91 -49.98 -19.28
N THR A 794 1.61 -50.79 -18.48
CA THR A 794 2.99 -51.21 -18.77
C THR A 794 3.12 -52.72 -18.60
N PHE A 795 3.69 -53.41 -19.60
CA PHE A 795 3.91 -54.85 -19.62
C PHE A 795 5.40 -55.17 -19.73
N THR A 796 5.91 -56.02 -18.83
CA THR A 796 7.25 -56.60 -18.95
C THR A 796 7.23 -57.73 -19.98
N VAL A 797 8.16 -57.71 -20.94
CA VAL A 797 8.26 -58.71 -22.01
C VAL A 797 9.41 -59.69 -21.78
N ASP A 798 9.23 -60.93 -22.22
CA ASP A 798 10.31 -61.92 -22.26
C ASP A 798 11.30 -61.55 -23.37
N LYS A 799 12.45 -60.98 -22.96
CA LYS A 799 13.51 -60.53 -23.86
C LYS A 799 14.05 -61.63 -24.78
N ASN A 800 13.85 -62.91 -24.47
CA ASN A 800 14.23 -64.03 -25.33
C ASN A 800 13.25 -64.29 -26.47
N LYS A 801 12.00 -63.81 -26.36
CA LYS A 801 10.97 -63.86 -27.41
C LYS A 801 10.99 -62.64 -28.33
N VAL A 802 11.76 -61.59 -28.00
CA VAL A 802 11.84 -60.33 -28.76
C VAL A 802 12.95 -60.41 -29.82
N THR A 803 12.59 -60.27 -31.10
CA THR A 803 13.50 -60.18 -32.25
C THR A 803 13.48 -58.82 -32.96
N LYS A 804 12.43 -58.01 -32.77
CA LYS A 804 12.23 -56.68 -33.40
C LYS A 804 11.64 -55.68 -32.39
N PRO A 805 12.46 -55.05 -31.54
CA PRO A 805 11.98 -54.10 -30.52
C PRO A 805 11.13 -52.94 -31.09
N ASP A 806 11.40 -52.52 -32.33
CA ASP A 806 10.70 -51.47 -33.07
C ASP A 806 9.29 -51.86 -33.58
N LYS A 807 8.86 -53.10 -33.35
CA LYS A 807 7.54 -53.62 -33.72
C LYS A 807 6.69 -54.07 -32.53
N LEU A 808 7.25 -53.99 -31.32
CA LEU A 808 6.53 -54.28 -30.09
C LEU A 808 5.37 -53.31 -29.86
N ASN A 809 4.18 -53.86 -29.58
CA ASN A 809 3.01 -53.06 -29.22
C ASN A 809 2.06 -53.88 -28.33
N VAL A 810 1.26 -53.19 -27.53
CA VAL A 810 0.17 -53.77 -26.73
C VAL A 810 -1.08 -53.92 -27.60
N TYR A 811 -1.74 -55.06 -27.49
CA TYR A 811 -2.99 -55.35 -28.17
C TYR A 811 -4.06 -55.66 -27.12
N TYR A 812 -5.30 -55.24 -27.39
CA TYR A 812 -6.46 -55.64 -26.60
C TYR A 812 -7.28 -56.69 -27.38
N TYR A 813 -7.94 -57.61 -26.67
CA TYR A 813 -8.77 -58.63 -27.30
C TYR A 813 -10.20 -58.12 -27.49
N ASN A 814 -10.63 -57.97 -28.75
CA ASN A 814 -11.99 -57.59 -29.07
C ASN A 814 -12.91 -58.82 -29.02
N GLU A 815 -13.67 -58.95 -27.93
CA GLU A 815 -14.59 -60.07 -27.70
C GLU A 815 -15.75 -60.17 -28.69
N HIS A 816 -16.01 -59.15 -29.52
CA HIS A 816 -17.01 -59.21 -30.59
C HIS A 816 -16.44 -59.77 -31.89
N THR A 817 -15.26 -59.30 -32.32
CA THR A 817 -14.58 -59.78 -33.55
C THR A 817 -13.72 -61.02 -33.33
N LYS A 818 -13.47 -61.40 -32.06
CA LYS A 818 -12.57 -62.48 -31.64
C LYS A 818 -11.11 -62.31 -32.10
N ALA A 819 -10.68 -61.06 -32.31
CA ALA A 819 -9.36 -60.70 -32.81
C ALA A 819 -8.61 -59.76 -31.84
N TRP A 820 -7.28 -59.77 -31.92
CA TRP A 820 -6.40 -58.85 -31.21
C TRP A 820 -6.27 -57.53 -31.97
N VAL A 821 -6.56 -56.42 -31.31
CA VAL A 821 -6.57 -55.07 -31.89
C VAL A 821 -5.44 -54.23 -31.29
N LYS A 822 -4.64 -53.62 -32.17
CA LYS A 822 -3.44 -52.84 -31.82
C LYS A 822 -3.81 -51.53 -31.13
N LEU A 823 -3.10 -51.17 -30.06
CA LEU A 823 -3.19 -49.82 -29.49
C LEU A 823 -2.17 -48.88 -30.19
N PRO A 824 -2.54 -47.64 -30.54
CA PRO A 824 -1.57 -46.66 -31.03
C PRO A 824 -0.67 -46.16 -29.89
N GLY A 825 0.52 -45.64 -30.22
CA GLY A 825 1.36 -44.89 -29.27
C GLY A 825 2.13 -45.68 -28.22
N ALA A 826 2.19 -47.02 -28.31
CA ALA A 826 3.01 -47.81 -27.40
C ALA A 826 4.52 -47.53 -27.57
N THR A 827 5.25 -47.40 -26.46
CA THR A 827 6.70 -47.20 -26.39
C THR A 827 7.38 -48.42 -25.76
N TYR A 828 8.61 -48.72 -26.17
CA TYR A 828 9.42 -49.80 -25.59
C TYR A 828 10.72 -49.27 -25.00
N GLN A 829 10.97 -49.60 -23.73
CA GLN A 829 12.19 -49.24 -23.02
C GLN A 829 12.56 -50.33 -22.00
N ASP A 830 13.84 -50.71 -21.94
CA ASP A 830 14.47 -51.59 -20.94
C ASP A 830 13.84 -52.98 -20.71
N GLY A 831 12.95 -53.44 -21.59
CA GLY A 831 12.18 -54.69 -21.43
C GLY A 831 10.73 -54.51 -21.02
N LYS A 832 10.23 -53.26 -21.04
CA LYS A 832 8.85 -52.90 -20.78
C LYS A 832 8.24 -52.25 -22.01
N VAL A 833 6.99 -52.60 -22.33
CA VAL A 833 6.16 -51.89 -23.31
C VAL A 833 5.09 -51.11 -22.56
N THR A 834 5.05 -49.80 -22.76
CA THR A 834 4.12 -48.86 -22.11
C THR A 834 3.17 -48.26 -23.13
N VAL A 835 1.89 -48.16 -22.79
CA VAL A 835 0.85 -47.57 -23.67
C VAL A 835 -0.20 -46.85 -22.84
N THR A 836 -0.87 -45.85 -23.41
CA THR A 836 -2.08 -45.27 -22.83
C THR A 836 -3.34 -45.89 -23.45
N THR A 837 -4.38 -46.08 -22.64
CA THR A 837 -5.68 -46.61 -23.13
C THR A 837 -6.83 -46.05 -22.30
N ASN A 838 -7.95 -45.76 -22.95
CA ASN A 838 -9.22 -45.54 -22.25
C ASN A 838 -10.05 -46.82 -22.09
N HIS A 839 -9.76 -47.88 -22.86
CA HIS A 839 -10.51 -49.13 -22.90
C HIS A 839 -9.87 -50.22 -22.04
N PHE A 840 -10.69 -51.10 -21.45
CA PHE A 840 -10.28 -52.22 -20.59
C PHE A 840 -10.93 -53.56 -20.97
N THR A 841 -10.12 -54.56 -21.34
CA THR A 841 -10.51 -55.96 -21.57
C THR A 841 -9.35 -56.92 -21.23
N LYS A 842 -8.86 -57.70 -22.21
CA LYS A 842 -7.70 -58.59 -22.10
C LYS A 842 -6.56 -58.02 -22.92
N PHE A 843 -5.36 -58.03 -22.37
CA PHE A 843 -4.18 -57.40 -22.97
C PHE A 843 -3.01 -58.35 -23.07
N THR A 844 -2.19 -58.17 -24.11
CA THR A 844 -0.87 -58.80 -24.24
C THR A 844 -0.01 -58.03 -25.23
N VAL A 845 1.29 -58.30 -25.27
CA VAL A 845 2.23 -57.69 -26.22
C VAL A 845 2.53 -58.63 -27.38
N PHE A 846 2.48 -58.12 -28.61
CA PHE A 846 2.95 -58.80 -29.82
C PHE A 846 4.02 -57.97 -30.54
N GLU A 847 4.84 -58.64 -31.34
CA GLU A 847 5.91 -58.07 -32.18
C GLU A 847 5.53 -57.98 -33.68
N ASN A 848 4.39 -58.51 -34.08
CA ASN A 848 3.90 -58.42 -35.45
C ASN A 848 2.43 -58.01 -35.41
N ASP A 849 1.94 -57.41 -36.49
CA ASP A 849 0.53 -57.01 -36.58
C ASP A 849 -0.38 -58.24 -36.46
N ALA A 850 -1.17 -58.29 -35.38
CA ALA A 850 -1.86 -59.50 -34.90
C ALA A 850 -3.08 -59.91 -35.75
N GLU A 851 -3.26 -59.33 -36.95
CA GLU A 851 -4.36 -59.64 -37.88
C GLU A 851 -4.34 -61.10 -38.41
N ILE A 852 -3.26 -61.85 -38.17
CA ILE A 852 -3.10 -63.25 -38.58
C ILE A 852 -3.06 -64.22 -37.38
N ILE A 853 -3.81 -63.93 -36.31
CA ILE A 853 -4.03 -64.86 -35.18
C ILE A 853 -5.53 -65.04 -34.89
N ALA A 854 -6.23 -65.63 -35.86
CA ALA A 854 -7.51 -66.30 -35.60
C ALA A 854 -7.25 -67.65 -34.89
N SER A 855 -8.19 -68.11 -34.06
CA SER A 855 -7.99 -69.25 -33.17
C SER A 855 -7.98 -70.62 -33.87
N ASP A 856 -6.86 -71.34 -33.81
CA ASP A 856 -6.84 -72.80 -33.93
C ASP A 856 -7.64 -73.41 -32.77
N SER A 857 -8.69 -74.19 -33.06
CA SER A 857 -9.46 -74.93 -32.06
C SER A 857 -9.40 -76.43 -32.33
N SER A 858 -8.76 -77.18 -31.44
CA SER A 858 -8.66 -78.65 -31.54
C SER A 858 -8.45 -79.35 -30.18
N ASP A 859 -9.30 -79.03 -29.21
CA ASP A 859 -9.58 -80.00 -28.13
C ASP A 859 -10.33 -81.20 -28.74
N ASN A 860 -9.80 -82.41 -28.55
CA ASN A 860 -10.53 -83.63 -28.86
C ASN A 860 -10.05 -84.81 -28.00
N ASN A 861 -10.60 -84.93 -26.79
CA ASN A 861 -10.44 -86.12 -25.96
C ASN A 861 -11.69 -87.00 -26.09
N GLY A 862 -11.49 -88.30 -26.30
CA GLY A 862 -12.49 -89.12 -27.00
C GLY A 862 -13.64 -89.65 -26.14
N ASN A 863 -14.75 -89.98 -26.82
CA ASN A 863 -15.70 -90.99 -26.35
C ASN A 863 -16.17 -91.84 -27.56
N GLY A 864 -16.54 -93.10 -27.31
CA GLY A 864 -16.80 -94.09 -28.35
C GLY A 864 -18.21 -94.02 -28.96
N GLY A 865 -18.30 -94.14 -30.29
CA GLY A 865 -19.54 -94.28 -31.05
C GLY A 865 -19.27 -95.02 -32.37
N SER A 866 -20.13 -95.97 -32.74
CA SER A 866 -19.85 -96.92 -33.84
C SER A 866 -20.45 -96.53 -35.19
N ASN A 867 -19.65 -96.63 -36.26
CA ASN A 867 -19.98 -96.84 -37.69
C ASN A 867 -21.18 -96.07 -38.32
N PRO A 868 -20.94 -95.41 -39.47
CA PRO A 868 -21.29 -96.12 -40.73
C PRO A 868 -20.24 -95.97 -41.86
N PRO A 869 -20.28 -96.81 -42.91
CA PRO A 869 -19.31 -96.79 -44.02
C PRO A 869 -19.79 -96.15 -45.34
N GLY A 870 -18.87 -95.47 -46.05
CA GLY A 870 -18.84 -95.35 -47.53
C GLY A 870 -19.21 -94.00 -48.15
N GLY A 871 -18.36 -93.46 -49.06
CA GLY A 871 -18.65 -92.18 -49.75
C GLY A 871 -17.54 -91.54 -50.62
N LYS A 872 -16.97 -92.29 -51.58
CA LYS A 872 -16.06 -91.90 -52.70
C LYS A 872 -15.60 -90.41 -52.91
N ASN A 873 -14.27 -90.25 -52.96
CA ASN A 873 -13.42 -89.37 -53.81
C ASN A 873 -13.90 -89.16 -55.29
N PRO A 874 -13.30 -88.26 -56.12
CA PRO A 874 -12.47 -87.05 -55.89
C PRO A 874 -12.82 -85.85 -56.86
N ASP A 875 -11.83 -84.96 -57.11
CA ASP A 875 -11.53 -84.19 -58.36
C ASP A 875 -11.92 -82.69 -58.46
N ASN A 876 -11.06 -81.75 -58.96
CA ASN A 876 -9.60 -81.82 -59.26
C ASN A 876 -8.87 -80.45 -59.33
N THR A 877 -7.60 -80.42 -58.89
CA THR A 877 -6.41 -79.55 -59.19
C THR A 877 -6.44 -78.09 -59.72
N ASN A 878 -5.36 -77.38 -59.30
CA ASN A 878 -4.52 -76.39 -60.03
C ASN A 878 -5.02 -74.92 -60.16
N SER A 879 -4.22 -73.87 -59.86
CA SER A 879 -2.80 -73.50 -60.14
C SER A 879 -2.67 -72.67 -61.43
N GLY A 880 -1.95 -71.54 -61.48
CA GLY A 880 -1.14 -70.88 -60.43
C GLY A 880 -0.31 -69.71 -61.02
N THR A 881 0.71 -69.23 -60.29
CA THR A 881 1.71 -68.19 -60.69
C THR A 881 1.18 -66.79 -61.07
N LYS A 882 1.93 -65.68 -61.01
CA LYS A 882 2.97 -65.08 -60.13
C LYS A 882 3.46 -63.80 -60.86
N ASN A 883 3.99 -62.83 -60.10
CA ASN A 883 4.94 -61.77 -60.51
C ASN A 883 4.47 -60.38 -61.03
N THR A 884 4.77 -59.37 -60.18
CA THR A 884 5.57 -58.14 -60.42
C THR A 884 5.01 -56.85 -61.05
N VAL A 885 4.91 -55.82 -60.17
CA VAL A 885 5.64 -54.51 -60.22
C VAL A 885 4.99 -53.27 -60.89
N THR A 886 5.04 -52.15 -60.14
CA THR A 886 4.81 -50.69 -60.45
C THR A 886 3.53 -50.25 -61.19
N ASP A 887 2.89 -49.11 -60.95
CA ASP A 887 2.83 -48.07 -59.90
C ASP A 887 1.88 -46.96 -60.47
N HIS A 888 1.35 -46.07 -59.64
CA HIS A 888 0.75 -44.75 -59.95
C HIS A 888 -0.06 -44.56 -61.27
N SER A 889 -1.39 -44.39 -61.17
CA SER A 889 -2.01 -43.03 -61.15
C SER A 889 -3.54 -42.98 -61.41
N ASN A 890 -4.22 -42.23 -60.53
CA ASN A 890 -5.36 -41.28 -60.69
C ASN A 890 -6.57 -41.52 -61.66
N THR A 891 -7.65 -40.77 -61.37
CA THR A 891 -8.90 -40.54 -62.12
C THR A 891 -9.94 -41.68 -62.07
N GLY A 892 -11.18 -41.32 -61.73
CA GLY A 892 -12.29 -42.27 -61.59
C GLY A 892 -13.54 -41.81 -62.33
N ASN A 893 -14.68 -42.46 -62.04
CA ASN A 893 -15.99 -41.84 -62.25
C ASN A 893 -17.10 -42.48 -61.40
N ASN A 894 -18.13 -41.69 -61.14
CA ASN A 894 -19.41 -42.03 -60.49
C ASN A 894 -20.35 -42.72 -61.55
N PRO A 895 -21.65 -43.10 -61.32
CA PRO A 895 -22.60 -42.57 -60.33
C PRO A 895 -23.69 -43.54 -59.75
N ILE A 896 -24.66 -42.96 -59.00
CA ILE A 896 -26.10 -43.34 -58.82
C ILE A 896 -26.57 -44.04 -57.50
N ASN A 897 -27.15 -43.20 -56.63
CA ASN A 897 -28.37 -43.34 -55.80
C ASN A 897 -28.52 -44.46 -54.73
N THR A 898 -28.51 -44.12 -53.43
CA THR A 898 -29.65 -43.74 -52.53
C THR A 898 -30.53 -44.92 -52.06
N THR A 899 -31.03 -45.01 -50.81
CA THR A 899 -31.41 -43.94 -49.85
C THR A 899 -31.12 -44.28 -48.37
N ASN A 900 -30.59 -43.33 -47.62
CA ASN A 900 -31.13 -42.91 -46.31
C ASN A 900 -30.44 -41.60 -45.86
N LYS A 901 -31.15 -40.74 -45.12
CA LYS A 901 -30.71 -39.36 -44.82
C LYS A 901 -30.49 -39.18 -43.31
N LEU A 902 -29.35 -38.58 -42.92
CA LEU A 902 -29.08 -38.12 -41.56
C LEU A 902 -29.45 -36.63 -41.40
N PRO A 903 -29.68 -36.12 -40.18
CA PRO A 903 -30.16 -34.76 -39.95
C PRO A 903 -29.03 -33.71 -39.86
N ASP A 904 -29.26 -32.52 -40.42
CA ASP A 904 -28.37 -31.35 -40.31
C ASP A 904 -28.48 -30.67 -38.93
N THR A 905 -27.37 -30.60 -38.17
CA THR A 905 -27.35 -30.10 -36.77
C THR A 905 -26.36 -28.97 -36.50
N SER A 906 -26.14 -28.05 -37.46
CA SER A 906 -25.31 -26.84 -37.25
C SER A 906 -26.02 -25.51 -37.58
N THR A 907 -26.91 -25.48 -38.57
CA THR A 907 -27.49 -24.21 -39.07
C THR A 907 -28.60 -23.62 -38.19
N ASN A 908 -29.38 -24.46 -37.48
CA ASN A 908 -30.59 -23.99 -36.78
C ASN A 908 -30.29 -23.27 -35.44
N TYR A 909 -29.31 -23.73 -34.66
CA TYR A 909 -28.99 -23.12 -33.36
C TYR A 909 -28.51 -21.68 -33.48
N ARG A 910 -27.68 -21.35 -34.49
CA ARG A 910 -27.18 -20.00 -34.72
C ARG A 910 -28.30 -18.99 -35.03
N ASN A 911 -29.32 -19.42 -35.76
CA ASN A 911 -30.48 -18.57 -36.08
C ASN A 911 -31.39 -18.34 -34.86
N ILE A 912 -31.57 -19.35 -34.01
CA ILE A 912 -32.34 -19.23 -32.76
C ILE A 912 -31.61 -18.28 -31.78
N LEU A 913 -30.29 -18.40 -31.65
CA LEU A 913 -29.49 -17.54 -30.76
C LEU A 913 -29.56 -16.05 -31.20
N LEU A 914 -29.40 -15.78 -32.49
CA LEU A 914 -29.54 -14.42 -33.05
C LEU A 914 -30.95 -13.85 -32.85
N ALA A 915 -32.00 -14.64 -33.02
CA ALA A 915 -33.37 -14.21 -32.78
C ALA A 915 -33.61 -13.84 -31.29
N GLY A 916 -33.03 -14.61 -30.36
CA GLY A 916 -33.10 -14.31 -28.92
C GLY A 916 -32.41 -12.99 -28.56
N ILE A 917 -31.21 -12.75 -29.09
CA ILE A 917 -30.44 -11.52 -28.83
C ILE A 917 -31.18 -10.28 -29.34
N LEU A 918 -31.77 -10.32 -30.56
CA LEU A 918 -32.58 -9.20 -31.05
C LEU A 918 -33.84 -8.95 -30.18
N PHE A 919 -34.46 -10.00 -29.65
CA PHE A 919 -35.64 -9.85 -28.78
C PHE A 919 -35.29 -9.13 -27.46
N ILE A 920 -34.13 -9.43 -26.86
CA ILE A 920 -33.64 -8.76 -25.66
C ILE A 920 -33.32 -7.29 -25.95
N LEU A 921 -32.69 -6.99 -27.09
CA LEU A 921 -32.38 -5.61 -27.51
C LEU A 921 -33.64 -4.77 -27.76
N PHE A 922 -34.67 -5.33 -28.41
CA PHE A 922 -35.94 -4.61 -28.59
C PHE A 922 -36.71 -4.44 -27.26
N ALA A 923 -36.61 -5.39 -26.32
CA ALA A 923 -37.22 -5.26 -25.01
C ALA A 923 -36.58 -4.13 -24.18
N THR A 924 -35.25 -4.02 -24.15
CA THR A 924 -34.54 -2.95 -23.41
C THR A 924 -34.78 -1.57 -24.02
N ILE A 925 -34.73 -1.44 -25.35
CA ILE A 925 -35.11 -0.20 -26.06
C ILE A 925 -36.57 0.19 -25.75
N GLY A 926 -37.49 -0.79 -25.73
CA GLY A 926 -38.90 -0.58 -25.37
C GLY A 926 -39.09 -0.06 -23.93
N VAL A 927 -38.29 -0.54 -22.98
CA VAL A 927 -38.30 -0.06 -21.58
C VAL A 927 -37.77 1.38 -21.48
N PHE A 928 -36.67 1.70 -22.15
CA PHE A 928 -36.11 3.05 -22.17
C PHE A 928 -37.07 4.07 -22.80
N TYR A 929 -37.66 3.74 -23.96
CA TYR A 929 -38.62 4.62 -24.63
C TYR A 929 -39.90 4.85 -23.78
N LYS A 930 -40.31 3.85 -23.00
CA LYS A 930 -41.46 3.95 -22.07
C LYS A 930 -41.14 4.73 -20.79
N ARG A 931 -39.87 4.81 -20.36
CA ARG A 931 -39.40 5.74 -19.31
C ARG A 931 -39.33 7.18 -19.84
N PHE A 932 -38.63 7.43 -20.95
CA PHE A 932 -38.48 8.77 -21.52
C PHE A 932 -39.81 9.46 -21.83
N LYS A 933 -40.79 8.74 -22.40
CA LYS A 933 -42.10 9.30 -22.75
C LYS A 933 -43.03 9.59 -21.56
N LYS A 934 -42.56 9.38 -20.32
CA LYS A 934 -43.25 9.76 -19.08
C LYS A 934 -42.70 11.06 -18.45
N GLY A 935 -41.59 11.59 -18.96
CA GLY A 935 -40.86 12.73 -18.37
C GLY A 935 -41.11 14.11 -19.01
N THR A 936 -41.91 14.22 -20.08
CA THR A 936 -42.11 15.49 -20.78
C THR A 936 -43.56 15.74 -21.23
N LYS A 937 -44.32 16.49 -20.41
CA LYS A 937 -45.42 17.35 -20.89
C LYS A 937 -45.56 18.60 -20.02
N SER A 938 -45.09 19.72 -20.55
CA SER A 938 -45.43 21.07 -20.09
C SER A 938 -46.92 21.38 -20.32
N THR A 939 -47.54 22.17 -19.43
CA THR A 939 -48.05 23.53 -19.75
C THR A 939 -48.59 24.22 -18.50
N HIS A 940 -48.18 25.49 -18.32
CA HIS A 940 -48.68 26.51 -17.38
C HIS A 940 -48.41 26.26 -15.89
#